data_AF-U7NWS5-F1
#
_entry.id   AF-U7NWS5-F1
#
_cell.length_a   1.000
_cell.length_b   1.000
_cell.length_c   1.000
_cell.angle_alpha   90.00
_cell.angle_beta   90.00
_cell.angle_gamma   90.00
#
_symmetry.space_group_name_H-M   'P 1'
#
loop_
_entity.id
_entity.type
_entity.pdbx_description
1 polymer ?
#
loop_
_entity_poly.entity_id
_entity_poly.type
_entity_poly.pdbx_seq_one_letter_code
_entity_poly.pdbx_strand_id
1 'polypeptide(L)'
;MEKSNRFIGKKIADYRYLHTSALSELDDESRRAVRKAEARITPGAQYNVIKIRESAPEISFLNYPTFFEEAFPILEQSWKVNLNTGQCRYRVYSESNNPPILHRKELLLPSSHPDSQRFLELTKEAESIGLFDDTTRIGFLQDWNRLLELKGYEVSEHALVPLANETTENLSAIESGSEIHRHLTALTRTQLSAPMQSLARYGYLDQTRSVFDYGCGKGNDVQLLKDSNINVAGWDPYYSPNAEKKTADIVNLGFVINVIEVPEERHLVLTSAYELASEILIVSAMLENANARGGLPFRDGVRTSRNTFQKYFSQGELATYIESVLRTEPVPIAPGIFYAFKTDAAKADFLARKSVKRSRPRLLRAKRPLNSQKPEPRAPASLRKYENNKDIFEKLWSTWLDFGRKPRPSEIENLNDIRRFLDSYPAALRILETVKNEEGAVALARAEQARKHDLIVQFAELRFFRSAPPRPMPDKLKEDVRHFFGTLANAQTIGEDHLVQVLDKSAILSACIEASEQGLGWLHDDHSLQLHTELIPRLPPVLRIYITCASSLFGDPSSADLVKIHIRSGKLSLMSYDDFFGKAIPKMLVRTKINLRNQRIDVYQYGDEFAPPNLYLKSRYMHEDQENYAEQLRFDEALEQLGVGDFSGFGPPDRDFQNALRDKRWAIEGHSLTRSTEIPSLDHPCGQYFKYRDLIECGETQKSLKIENHPLQPETYTALLDLANNLIDPIVDYFGMIKLTYGFCSSELSKNIRRRIAPKLDQHASHELNRLGNPICMRGGAAVDFIVEDEDMFEVSQWIAENLEFDRMYFYGQDRPIHVSFSETPAKQVTVMKRSSANERLIPRSYSLNDFINLDNSPI
;
A
#
# COMPACT_ATOMS: atom_id res chain seq x y z
N MET A 1 3.69 -26.02 41.65
CA MET A 1 2.59 -25.27 41.01
C MET A 1 3.11 -24.81 39.65
N GLU A 2 2.86 -25.61 38.63
CA GLU A 2 3.22 -25.30 37.24
C GLU A 2 2.46 -24.05 36.81
N LYS A 3 3.18 -22.94 36.58
CA LYS A 3 2.64 -21.83 35.80
C LYS A 3 2.57 -22.34 34.36
N SER A 4 1.41 -22.82 33.94
CA SER A 4 1.08 -22.95 32.52
C SER A 4 1.39 -21.62 31.87
N ASN A 5 2.40 -21.59 31.01
CA ASN A 5 2.91 -20.39 30.34
C ASN A 5 1.89 -19.99 29.26
N ARG A 6 0.73 -19.49 29.69
CA ARG A 6 -0.35 -19.08 28.80
C ARG A 6 0.11 -17.84 28.05
N PHE A 7 0.30 -17.95 26.75
CA PHE A 7 0.62 -16.81 25.89
C PHE A 7 -0.48 -15.74 26.00
N ILE A 8 -0.10 -14.47 26.23
CA ILE A 8 -1.04 -13.38 26.53
C ILE A 8 -0.94 -12.29 25.47
N GLY A 9 -2.04 -11.94 24.82
CA GLY A 9 -2.06 -10.97 23.73
C GLY A 9 -2.03 -11.63 22.35
N LYS A 10 -2.04 -10.80 21.32
CA LYS A 10 -2.07 -11.19 19.90
C LYS A 10 -0.66 -11.15 19.32
N LYS A 11 -0.17 -12.27 18.77
CA LYS A 11 1.09 -12.32 18.01
C LYS A 11 0.84 -12.05 16.54
N ILE A 12 1.60 -11.13 15.95
CA ILE A 12 1.64 -10.89 14.50
C ILE A 12 3.11 -10.71 14.13
N ALA A 13 3.66 -11.67 13.37
CA ALA A 13 5.08 -11.73 13.06
C ALA A 13 5.94 -11.57 14.35
N ASP A 14 6.82 -10.59 14.37
CA ASP A 14 7.72 -10.25 15.48
C ASP A 14 7.08 -9.35 16.56
N TYR A 15 5.78 -9.09 16.47
CA TYR A 15 5.09 -8.17 17.36
C TYR A 15 4.03 -8.86 18.22
N ARG A 16 4.02 -8.49 19.49
CA ARG A 16 3.02 -8.89 20.48
C ARG A 16 2.18 -7.69 20.88
N TYR A 17 0.88 -7.78 20.69
CA TYR A 17 -0.10 -6.73 20.99
C TYR A 17 -0.94 -7.12 22.20
N LEU A 18 -1.14 -6.20 23.13
CA LEU A 18 -2.01 -6.40 24.28
C LEU A 18 -2.74 -5.11 24.65
N HIS A 19 -3.94 -5.23 25.21
CA HIS A 19 -4.63 -4.11 25.84
C HIS A 19 -4.03 -3.83 27.23
N THR A 20 -4.11 -2.60 27.73
CA THR A 20 -3.58 -2.20 29.04
C THR A 20 -4.17 -3.01 30.21
N SER A 21 -5.40 -3.52 30.05
CA SER A 21 -6.03 -4.43 31.02
C SER A 21 -5.32 -5.78 31.18
N ALA A 22 -4.52 -6.21 30.19
CA ALA A 22 -3.71 -7.43 30.25
C ALA A 22 -2.27 -7.19 30.75
N LEU A 23 -1.90 -5.94 31.06
CA LEU A 23 -0.53 -5.58 31.45
C LEU A 23 -0.06 -6.29 32.72
N SER A 24 -0.97 -6.55 33.67
CA SER A 24 -0.66 -7.25 34.93
C SER A 24 -0.32 -8.72 34.74
N GLU A 25 -0.75 -9.34 33.63
CA GLU A 25 -0.53 -10.75 33.36
C GLU A 25 0.82 -11.02 32.65
N LEU A 26 1.49 -9.96 32.16
CA LEU A 26 2.84 -10.07 31.60
C LEU A 26 3.88 -10.48 32.66
N ASP A 27 4.94 -11.14 32.20
CA ASP A 27 6.10 -11.46 33.02
C ASP A 27 6.79 -10.18 33.55
N ASP A 28 7.59 -10.34 34.62
CA ASP A 28 8.23 -9.20 35.29
C ASP A 28 9.21 -8.44 34.38
N GLU A 29 9.84 -9.10 33.42
CA GLU A 29 10.79 -8.47 32.50
C GLU A 29 10.07 -7.56 31.52
N SER A 30 9.05 -8.09 30.84
CA SER A 30 8.18 -7.34 29.93
C SER A 30 7.54 -6.13 30.62
N ARG A 31 7.04 -6.29 31.86
CA ARG A 31 6.46 -5.18 32.63
C ARG A 31 7.47 -4.08 32.95
N ARG A 32 8.71 -4.45 33.30
CA ARG A 32 9.79 -3.46 33.52
C ARG A 32 10.13 -2.72 32.23
N ALA A 33 10.20 -3.42 31.10
CA ALA A 33 10.48 -2.83 29.81
C ALA A 33 9.38 -1.82 29.41
N VAL A 34 8.10 -2.19 29.57
CA VAL A 34 6.95 -1.28 29.33
C VAL A 34 7.04 -0.02 30.19
N ARG A 35 7.28 -0.15 31.51
CA ARG A 35 7.42 1.03 32.40
C ARG A 35 8.59 1.93 32.00
N LYS A 36 9.71 1.34 31.58
CA LYS A 36 10.88 2.09 31.08
C LYS A 36 10.54 2.85 29.80
N ALA A 37 9.77 2.25 28.89
CA ALA A 37 9.30 2.91 27.67
C ALA A 37 8.27 4.02 27.96
N GLU A 38 7.34 3.78 28.88
CA GLU A 38 6.30 4.73 29.28
C GLU A 38 6.89 6.00 29.88
N ALA A 39 8.01 5.90 30.62
CA ALA A 39 8.74 7.07 31.11
C ALA A 39 9.31 7.97 29.99
N ARG A 40 9.26 7.57 28.72
CA ARG A 40 9.75 8.32 27.55
C ARG A 40 8.65 8.94 26.70
N ILE A 41 7.38 8.65 26.98
CA ILE A 41 6.26 9.28 26.26
C ILE A 41 5.82 10.57 26.97
N THR A 42 5.02 11.38 26.30
CA THR A 42 4.51 12.65 26.85
C THR A 42 3.75 12.39 28.17
N PRO A 43 4.06 13.11 29.27
CA PRO A 43 3.32 12.95 30.52
C PRO A 43 1.82 13.16 30.32
N GLY A 44 1.01 12.20 30.81
CA GLY A 44 -0.45 12.22 30.64
C GLY A 44 -0.96 11.75 29.29
N ALA A 45 -0.09 11.20 28.41
CA ALA A 45 -0.51 10.55 27.19
C ALA A 45 -1.52 9.42 27.47
N GLN A 46 -2.61 9.41 26.71
CA GLN A 46 -3.61 8.35 26.77
C GLN A 46 -3.28 7.27 25.75
N TYR A 47 -3.28 6.01 26.18
CA TYR A 47 -3.11 4.85 25.32
C TYR A 47 -3.84 3.66 25.94
N ASN A 48 -4.26 2.71 25.10
CA ASN A 48 -4.97 1.52 25.56
C ASN A 48 -4.44 0.21 24.97
N VAL A 49 -3.57 0.28 23.97
CA VAL A 49 -2.89 -0.89 23.40
C VAL A 49 -1.38 -0.71 23.45
N ILE A 50 -0.67 -1.77 23.83
CA ILE A 50 0.79 -1.86 23.86
C ILE A 50 1.22 -2.86 22.79
N LYS A 51 2.16 -2.47 21.94
CA LYS A 51 2.79 -3.30 20.91
C LYS A 51 4.27 -3.47 21.27
N ILE A 52 4.67 -4.69 21.62
CA ILE A 52 6.03 -5.06 22.00
C ILE A 52 6.67 -5.77 20.82
N ARG A 53 7.89 -5.35 20.43
CA ARG A 53 8.71 -6.07 19.45
C ARG A 53 9.54 -7.14 20.17
N GLU A 54 9.51 -8.39 19.70
CA GLU A 54 10.24 -9.49 20.35
C GLU A 54 11.73 -9.49 19.97
N SER A 55 12.08 -9.22 18.71
CA SER A 55 13.47 -9.25 18.23
C SER A 55 14.31 -8.02 18.58
N ALA A 56 13.69 -6.92 19.02
CA ALA A 56 14.39 -5.67 19.26
C ALA A 56 13.79 -4.90 20.45
N PRO A 57 14.59 -4.08 21.15
CA PRO A 57 14.17 -3.37 22.35
C PRO A 57 13.35 -2.13 21.96
N GLU A 58 12.14 -2.38 21.44
CA GLU A 58 11.21 -1.40 20.90
C GLU A 58 9.80 -1.67 21.42
N ILE A 59 9.16 -0.64 21.97
CA ILE A 59 7.79 -0.71 22.49
C ILE A 59 7.00 0.46 21.91
N SER A 60 5.82 0.17 21.41
CA SER A 60 4.87 1.19 20.96
C SER A 60 3.63 1.23 21.83
N PHE A 61 3.14 2.44 22.09
CA PHE A 61 1.88 2.73 22.76
C PHE A 61 0.90 3.25 21.73
N LEU A 62 -0.29 2.68 21.67
CA LEU A 62 -1.31 2.96 20.66
C LEU A 62 -2.60 3.40 21.36
N ASN A 63 -3.19 4.51 20.90
CA ASN A 63 -4.44 5.03 21.40
C ASN A 63 -5.58 4.78 20.40
N TYR A 64 -6.53 3.92 20.78
CA TYR A 64 -7.78 3.69 20.06
C TYR A 64 -8.95 4.23 20.89
N PRO A 65 -9.34 5.52 20.79
CA PRO A 65 -10.31 6.12 21.71
C PRO A 65 -11.63 5.36 21.82
N THR A 66 -12.07 4.74 20.72
CA THR A 66 -13.32 3.98 20.58
C THR A 66 -13.12 2.46 20.71
N PHE A 67 -12.09 2.00 21.43
CA PHE A 67 -11.70 0.58 21.50
C PHE A 67 -12.87 -0.35 21.86
N PHE A 68 -13.75 0.05 22.78
CA PHE A 68 -14.87 -0.77 23.24
C PHE A 68 -16.19 -0.48 22.50
N GLU A 69 -16.26 0.69 21.86
CA GLU A 69 -17.45 1.30 21.27
C GLU A 69 -17.62 0.93 19.78
N GLU A 70 -16.52 0.84 19.03
CA GLU A 70 -16.54 0.56 17.59
C GLU A 70 -16.01 -0.84 17.27
N ALA A 71 -16.62 -1.52 16.29
CA ALA A 71 -16.18 -2.84 15.83
C ALA A 71 -14.69 -2.88 15.42
N PHE A 72 -14.27 -1.90 14.62
CA PHE A 72 -12.94 -1.76 14.05
C PHE A 72 -12.43 -0.34 14.32
N PRO A 73 -11.98 -0.04 15.55
CA PRO A 73 -11.63 1.31 15.96
C PRO A 73 -10.38 1.80 15.21
N ILE A 74 -10.36 3.09 14.88
CA ILE A 74 -9.21 3.75 14.24
C ILE A 74 -8.14 4.11 15.27
N LEU A 75 -6.87 4.02 14.86
CA LEU A 75 -5.74 4.50 15.65
C LEU A 75 -5.73 6.03 15.59
N GLU A 76 -5.76 6.70 16.74
CA GLU A 76 -5.71 8.17 16.79
C GLU A 76 -4.27 8.67 16.98
N GLN A 77 -3.53 8.03 17.89
CA GLN A 77 -2.18 8.42 18.29
C GLN A 77 -1.30 7.20 18.51
N SER A 78 -0.01 7.35 18.21
CA SER A 78 0.99 6.35 18.57
C SER A 78 2.30 6.96 19.02
N TRP A 79 2.94 6.30 19.99
CA TRP A 79 4.29 6.59 20.45
C TRP A 79 5.14 5.36 20.27
N LYS A 80 6.23 5.47 19.54
CA LYS A 80 7.18 4.39 19.28
C LYS A 80 8.49 4.69 19.99
N VAL A 81 8.83 3.89 21.00
CA VAL A 81 10.00 4.10 21.87
C VAL A 81 11.05 3.03 21.60
N ASN A 82 12.24 3.47 21.23
CA ASN A 82 13.43 2.62 21.20
C ASN A 82 14.10 2.65 22.59
N LEU A 83 14.13 1.51 23.28
CA LEU A 83 14.61 1.39 24.66
C LEU A 83 16.13 1.51 24.81
N ASN A 84 16.90 1.33 23.73
CA ASN A 84 18.36 1.49 23.72
C ASN A 84 18.75 2.96 23.65
N THR A 85 18.16 3.70 22.72
CA THR A 85 18.46 5.13 22.49
C THR A 85 17.63 6.05 23.38
N GLY A 86 16.47 5.58 23.86
CA GLY A 86 15.47 6.41 24.53
C GLY A 86 14.70 7.33 23.58
N GLN A 87 14.92 7.23 22.27
CA GLN A 87 14.21 8.03 21.27
C GLN A 87 12.73 7.62 21.22
N CYS A 88 11.85 8.61 21.31
CA CYS A 88 10.41 8.45 21.16
C CYS A 88 9.98 9.14 19.86
N ARG A 89 9.29 8.41 18.98
CA ARG A 89 8.63 8.97 17.80
C ARG A 89 7.12 9.02 18.04
N TYR A 90 6.55 10.20 17.97
CA TYR A 90 5.12 10.43 18.07
C TYR A 90 4.49 10.54 16.69
N ARG A 91 3.25 10.09 16.56
CA ARG A 91 2.44 10.15 15.34
C ARG A 91 0.98 10.36 15.71
N VAL A 92 0.32 11.27 15.01
CA VAL A 92 -1.13 11.53 15.11
C VAL A 92 -1.79 11.25 13.77
N TYR A 93 -2.94 10.58 13.78
CA TYR A 93 -3.68 10.17 12.59
C TYR A 93 -5.00 10.93 12.42
N SER A 94 -5.26 11.95 13.24
CA SER A 94 -6.52 12.69 13.23
C SER A 94 -6.80 13.42 11.91
N GLU A 95 -5.77 13.63 11.07
CA GLU A 95 -5.85 14.21 9.72
C GLU A 95 -5.69 13.18 8.60
N SER A 96 -5.54 11.91 8.96
CA SER A 96 -5.42 10.80 8.01
C SER A 96 -6.79 10.45 7.45
N ASN A 97 -6.91 10.29 6.12
CA ASN A 97 -8.13 9.77 5.51
C ASN A 97 -8.14 8.23 5.46
N ASN A 98 -7.00 7.61 5.74
CA ASN A 98 -6.79 6.18 5.74
C ASN A 98 -6.05 5.75 7.02
N PRO A 99 -6.55 6.07 8.24
CA PRO A 99 -5.87 5.71 9.47
C PRO A 99 -5.80 4.17 9.63
N PRO A 100 -4.78 3.67 10.36
CA PRO A 100 -4.75 2.26 10.75
C PRO A 100 -5.98 1.89 11.57
N ILE A 101 -6.47 0.68 11.40
CA ILE A 101 -7.61 0.15 12.18
C ILE A 101 -7.22 -1.12 12.92
N LEU A 102 -7.91 -1.38 14.03
CA LEU A 102 -7.68 -2.56 14.84
C LEU A 102 -8.66 -3.68 14.50
N HIS A 103 -8.17 -4.91 14.46
CA HIS A 103 -9.00 -6.11 14.29
C HIS A 103 -8.65 -7.15 15.35
N ARG A 104 -9.58 -8.11 15.52
CA ARG A 104 -9.44 -9.24 16.44
C ARG A 104 -9.15 -8.79 17.87
N LYS A 105 -9.99 -7.86 18.38
CA LYS A 105 -9.84 -7.24 19.71
C LYS A 105 -9.88 -8.26 20.84
N GLU A 106 -10.56 -9.39 20.64
CA GLU A 106 -10.62 -10.51 21.59
C GLU A 106 -9.24 -11.06 21.93
N LEU A 107 -8.27 -10.99 21.01
CA LEU A 107 -6.92 -11.51 21.22
C LEU A 107 -6.05 -10.57 22.06
N LEU A 108 -6.45 -9.31 22.23
CA LEU A 108 -5.69 -8.31 22.98
C LEU A 108 -6.10 -8.26 24.46
N LEU A 109 -7.29 -8.78 24.80
CA LEU A 109 -7.88 -8.72 26.13
C LEU A 109 -7.54 -9.97 26.96
N PRO A 110 -7.57 -9.87 28.30
CA PRO A 110 -7.57 -11.03 29.17
C PRO A 110 -8.71 -12.00 28.83
N SER A 111 -8.45 -13.31 28.98
CA SER A 111 -9.48 -14.33 28.73
C SER A 111 -10.72 -14.23 29.65
N SER A 112 -10.61 -13.50 30.76
CA SER A 112 -11.68 -13.22 31.72
C SER A 112 -12.46 -11.93 31.43
N HIS A 113 -12.09 -11.15 30.43
CA HIS A 113 -12.71 -9.85 30.16
C HIS A 113 -14.13 -10.00 29.60
N PRO A 114 -15.13 -9.23 30.08
CA PRO A 114 -16.54 -9.39 29.70
C PRO A 114 -16.79 -9.19 28.19
N ASP A 115 -16.08 -8.25 27.56
CA ASP A 115 -16.21 -7.98 26.11
C ASP A 115 -15.51 -8.98 25.19
N SER A 116 -14.66 -9.88 25.72
CA SER A 116 -13.89 -10.81 24.88
C SER A 116 -14.79 -11.72 24.04
N GLN A 117 -15.92 -12.16 24.62
CA GLN A 117 -16.88 -13.00 23.91
C GLN A 117 -17.57 -12.26 22.76
N ARG A 118 -17.98 -11.01 23.00
CA ARG A 118 -18.61 -10.14 21.99
C ARG A 118 -17.70 -9.91 20.78
N PHE A 119 -16.42 -9.65 21.03
CA PHE A 119 -15.44 -9.45 19.95
C PHE A 119 -15.09 -10.75 19.21
N LEU A 120 -15.06 -11.88 19.91
CA LEU A 120 -14.86 -13.19 19.29
C LEU A 120 -15.99 -13.55 18.31
N GLU A 121 -17.24 -13.22 18.63
CA GLU A 121 -18.38 -13.45 17.75
C GLU A 121 -18.29 -12.64 16.46
N LEU A 122 -17.98 -11.34 16.55
CA LEU A 122 -17.71 -10.49 15.38
C LEU A 122 -16.54 -11.03 14.53
N THR A 123 -15.45 -11.47 15.17
CA THR A 123 -14.32 -12.07 14.46
C THR A 123 -14.75 -13.32 13.69
N LYS A 124 -15.55 -14.21 14.30
CA LYS A 124 -16.05 -15.42 13.62
C LYS A 124 -16.95 -15.09 12.43
N GLU A 125 -17.79 -14.06 12.56
CA GLU A 125 -18.63 -13.58 11.45
C GLU A 125 -17.76 -13.07 10.29
N ALA A 126 -16.76 -12.24 10.58
CA ALA A 126 -15.81 -11.73 9.60
C ALA A 126 -14.99 -12.84 8.92
N GLU A 127 -14.58 -13.87 9.66
CA GLU A 127 -13.91 -15.06 9.11
C GLU A 127 -14.83 -15.83 8.16
N SER A 128 -16.11 -16.00 8.51
CA SER A 128 -17.05 -16.82 7.72
C SER A 128 -17.32 -16.25 6.32
N ILE A 129 -17.16 -14.94 6.13
CA ILE A 129 -17.35 -14.25 4.85
C ILE A 129 -16.00 -13.92 4.15
N GLY A 130 -14.90 -14.35 4.76
CA GLY A 130 -13.56 -14.22 4.20
C GLY A 130 -13.00 -12.80 4.22
N LEU A 131 -13.33 -11.99 5.24
CA LEU A 131 -12.71 -10.68 5.43
C LEU A 131 -11.24 -10.78 5.89
N PHE A 132 -10.85 -11.92 6.45
CA PHE A 132 -9.47 -12.16 6.90
C PHE A 132 -8.70 -13.13 6.00
N ASP A 133 -9.24 -13.50 4.83
CA ASP A 133 -8.55 -14.37 3.86
C ASP A 133 -7.25 -13.71 3.38
N ASP A 134 -7.35 -12.42 3.05
CA ASP A 134 -6.23 -11.56 2.68
C ASP A 134 -5.91 -10.60 3.83
N THR A 135 -5.32 -11.12 4.91
CA THR A 135 -4.84 -10.32 6.07
C THR A 135 -3.85 -9.21 5.69
N THR A 136 -3.40 -9.25 4.45
CA THR A 136 -2.38 -8.42 3.86
C THR A 136 -2.95 -7.04 3.48
N ARG A 137 -4.24 -6.91 3.14
CA ARG A 137 -4.84 -5.63 2.69
C ARG A 137 -5.77 -4.92 3.69
N ILE A 138 -5.88 -5.41 4.92
CA ILE A 138 -6.98 -5.01 5.81
C ILE A 138 -6.62 -3.97 6.88
N GLY A 139 -5.33 -3.66 7.05
CA GLY A 139 -4.85 -2.85 8.18
C GLY A 139 -5.24 -1.37 8.20
N PHE A 140 -5.80 -0.83 7.11
CA PHE A 140 -6.14 0.59 6.95
C PHE A 140 -7.62 0.79 6.56
N LEU A 141 -8.21 1.89 7.03
CA LEU A 141 -9.65 2.13 6.97
C LEU A 141 -10.25 2.07 5.55
N GLN A 142 -9.63 2.72 4.57
CA GLN A 142 -10.14 2.77 3.19
C GLN A 142 -10.07 1.40 2.52
N ASP A 143 -8.98 0.66 2.75
CA ASP A 143 -8.80 -0.67 2.18
C ASP A 143 -9.78 -1.68 2.81
N TRP A 144 -10.01 -1.55 4.12
CA TRP A 144 -11.03 -2.30 4.84
C TRP A 144 -12.45 -2.02 4.34
N ASN A 145 -12.80 -0.75 4.18
CA ASN A 145 -14.12 -0.36 3.65
C ASN A 145 -14.31 -0.84 2.21
N ARG A 146 -13.27 -0.78 1.38
CA ARG A 146 -13.31 -1.32 0.01
C ARG A 146 -13.54 -2.84 0.02
N LEU A 147 -12.88 -3.57 0.93
CA LEU A 147 -13.07 -5.01 1.07
C LEU A 147 -14.49 -5.37 1.53
N LEU A 148 -15.03 -4.64 2.52
CA LEU A 148 -16.41 -4.80 2.98
C LEU A 148 -17.42 -4.58 1.84
N GLU A 149 -17.26 -3.49 1.09
CA GLU A 149 -18.10 -3.19 -0.08
C GLU A 149 -18.00 -4.28 -1.15
N LEU A 150 -16.79 -4.78 -1.45
CA LEU A 150 -16.57 -5.87 -2.39
C LEU A 150 -17.23 -7.18 -1.95
N LYS A 151 -17.27 -7.45 -0.64
CA LYS A 151 -17.93 -8.63 -0.07
C LYS A 151 -19.44 -8.43 0.09
N GLY A 152 -19.96 -7.22 -0.14
CA GLY A 152 -21.39 -6.91 -0.05
C GLY A 152 -21.89 -6.71 1.39
N TYR A 153 -21.03 -6.25 2.30
CA TYR A 153 -21.38 -6.02 3.70
C TYR A 153 -21.08 -4.58 4.13
N GLU A 154 -21.80 -4.12 5.15
CA GLU A 154 -21.44 -2.94 5.94
C GLU A 154 -21.39 -3.28 7.42
N VAL A 155 -20.68 -2.47 8.21
CA VAL A 155 -20.60 -2.64 9.67
C VAL A 155 -21.67 -1.78 10.31
N SER A 156 -22.57 -2.40 11.08
CA SER A 156 -23.52 -1.70 11.94
C SER A 156 -23.28 -2.11 13.38
N GLU A 157 -22.88 -1.16 14.22
CA GLU A 157 -22.44 -1.39 15.60
C GLU A 157 -21.26 -2.38 15.69
N HIS A 158 -21.55 -3.65 16.00
CA HIS A 158 -20.59 -4.76 16.13
C HIS A 158 -21.06 -6.00 15.35
N ALA A 159 -21.83 -5.81 14.29
CA ALA A 159 -22.31 -6.88 13.42
C ALA A 159 -22.11 -6.53 11.94
N LEU A 160 -21.88 -7.55 11.11
CA LEU A 160 -21.77 -7.39 9.66
C LEU A 160 -23.16 -7.53 9.02
N VAL A 161 -23.66 -6.45 8.45
CA VAL A 161 -24.98 -6.42 7.82
C VAL A 161 -24.81 -6.54 6.31
N PRO A 162 -25.47 -7.50 5.64
CA PRO A 162 -25.46 -7.58 4.19
C PRO A 162 -26.08 -6.32 3.57
N LEU A 163 -25.41 -5.75 2.57
CA LEU A 163 -26.00 -4.77 1.69
C LEU A 163 -27.07 -5.50 0.84
N ALA A 164 -28.35 -5.17 1.05
CA ALA A 164 -29.45 -5.80 0.35
C ALA A 164 -29.28 -5.71 -1.18
N ASN A 165 -29.20 -6.86 -1.84
CA ASN A 165 -29.02 -6.97 -3.29
C ASN A 165 -30.33 -6.65 -4.05
N GLU A 166 -30.28 -5.71 -4.98
CA GLU A 166 -31.06 -5.83 -6.22
C GLU A 166 -30.38 -6.91 -7.07
N THR A 167 -31.10 -7.99 -7.31
CA THR A 167 -30.66 -9.14 -8.10
C THR A 167 -31.17 -9.01 -9.53
N THR A 168 -30.31 -9.32 -10.52
CA THR A 168 -30.80 -10.04 -11.71
C THR A 168 -29.70 -10.89 -12.31
N GLU A 169 -30.09 -12.11 -12.66
CA GLU A 169 -29.26 -13.23 -13.08
C GLU A 169 -28.91 -13.24 -14.57
N ASN A 170 -27.99 -14.16 -14.86
CA ASN A 170 -27.77 -14.93 -16.08
C ASN A 170 -26.78 -14.38 -17.11
N LEU A 171 -25.83 -15.25 -17.49
CA LEU A 171 -25.63 -15.65 -18.89
C LEU A 171 -24.81 -16.95 -18.99
N SER A 172 -25.40 -17.91 -19.70
CA SER A 172 -24.82 -19.15 -20.20
C SER A 172 -23.93 -18.92 -21.43
N ALA A 173 -23.11 -19.93 -21.73
CA ALA A 173 -22.14 -20.03 -22.82
C ALA A 173 -22.72 -19.99 -24.26
N ILE A 174 -21.90 -19.60 -25.26
CA ILE A 174 -21.51 -20.36 -26.48
C ILE A 174 -20.78 -19.47 -27.54
N GLU A 175 -19.65 -20.03 -28.03
CA GLU A 175 -18.93 -20.03 -29.34
C GLU A 175 -18.93 -18.91 -30.43
N SER A 176 -17.70 -18.73 -30.95
CA SER A 176 -17.12 -18.32 -32.26
C SER A 176 -17.92 -17.62 -33.39
N GLY A 177 -17.33 -16.54 -33.92
CA GLY A 177 -17.63 -15.92 -35.23
C GLY A 177 -16.69 -14.75 -35.59
N SER A 178 -16.38 -14.53 -36.88
CA SER A 178 -15.22 -13.81 -37.41
C SER A 178 -15.44 -12.32 -37.75
N GLU A 179 -15.83 -11.48 -36.78
CA GLU A 179 -15.97 -10.02 -36.99
C GLU A 179 -15.45 -9.24 -35.77
N ILE A 180 -14.80 -8.08 -35.98
CA ILE A 180 -14.27 -7.27 -34.87
C ILE A 180 -15.43 -6.53 -34.19
N HIS A 181 -15.85 -7.01 -33.04
CA HIS A 181 -17.00 -6.46 -32.31
C HIS A 181 -16.60 -5.30 -31.39
N ARG A 182 -16.40 -4.10 -31.96
CA ARG A 182 -16.02 -2.87 -31.22
C ARG A 182 -16.90 -2.62 -29.97
N HIS A 183 -18.19 -2.97 -30.03
CA HIS A 183 -19.17 -2.74 -28.97
C HIS A 183 -18.94 -3.59 -27.69
N LEU A 184 -18.11 -4.64 -27.74
CA LEU A 184 -17.79 -5.49 -26.57
C LEU A 184 -16.75 -4.88 -25.62
N THR A 185 -16.15 -3.74 -25.97
CA THR A 185 -15.22 -3.00 -25.11
C THR A 185 -15.94 -2.05 -24.13
N ALA A 186 -17.24 -1.80 -24.33
CA ALA A 186 -18.03 -0.92 -23.48
C ALA A 186 -18.32 -1.59 -22.11
N LEU A 187 -17.63 -1.10 -21.08
CA LEU A 187 -17.74 -1.59 -19.70
C LEU A 187 -19.03 -1.10 -19.02
N THR A 188 -19.70 -2.00 -18.29
CA THR A 188 -20.72 -1.62 -17.31
C THR A 188 -20.00 -1.16 -16.05
N ARG A 189 -20.16 0.10 -15.64
CA ARG A 189 -19.51 0.66 -14.44
C ARG A 189 -20.48 1.52 -13.65
N THR A 190 -20.28 1.58 -12.34
CA THR A 190 -21.11 2.33 -11.38
C THR A 190 -20.54 3.71 -11.03
N GLN A 191 -19.42 4.10 -11.63
CA GLN A 191 -18.73 5.39 -11.42
C GLN A 191 -18.42 6.07 -12.76
N LEU A 192 -18.16 7.39 -12.74
CA LEU A 192 -17.74 8.16 -13.91
C LEU A 192 -16.42 7.63 -14.51
N SER A 193 -16.22 7.74 -15.81
CA SER A 193 -14.92 7.44 -16.46
C SER A 193 -13.78 8.31 -15.94
N ALA A 194 -12.53 7.83 -16.07
CA ALA A 194 -11.35 8.63 -15.72
C ALA A 194 -11.32 10.03 -16.39
N PRO A 195 -11.69 10.19 -17.68
CA PRO A 195 -11.90 11.50 -18.31
C PRO A 195 -12.94 12.37 -17.59
N MET A 196 -14.12 11.82 -17.29
CA MET A 196 -15.17 12.56 -16.59
C MET A 196 -14.82 12.87 -15.12
N GLN A 197 -14.09 11.97 -14.45
CA GLN A 197 -13.52 12.21 -13.12
C GLN A 197 -12.48 13.34 -13.16
N SER A 198 -11.70 13.44 -14.23
CA SER A 198 -10.73 14.53 -14.40
C SER A 198 -11.42 15.90 -14.54
N LEU A 199 -12.54 15.99 -15.26
CA LEU A 199 -13.38 17.19 -15.28
C LEU A 199 -13.93 17.52 -13.89
N ALA A 200 -14.44 16.51 -13.17
CA ALA A 200 -14.92 16.68 -11.79
C ALA A 200 -13.81 17.20 -10.87
N ARG A 201 -12.58 16.69 -11.03
CA ARG A 201 -11.40 17.08 -10.26
C ARG A 201 -11.10 18.56 -10.47
N TYR A 202 -11.07 19.05 -11.71
CA TYR A 202 -10.77 20.46 -12.02
C TYR A 202 -11.98 21.40 -11.90
N GLY A 203 -13.17 20.87 -11.59
CA GLY A 203 -14.38 21.66 -11.32
C GLY A 203 -15.08 22.15 -12.58
N TYR A 204 -15.06 21.36 -13.65
CA TYR A 204 -15.78 21.64 -14.90
C TYR A 204 -17.18 21.03 -14.96
N LEU A 205 -17.53 20.17 -14.01
CA LEU A 205 -18.84 19.54 -13.87
C LEU A 205 -19.70 20.29 -12.82
N ASP A 206 -19.74 21.61 -12.93
CA ASP A 206 -20.39 22.54 -11.99
C ASP A 206 -21.79 22.99 -12.44
N GLN A 207 -22.38 22.30 -13.44
CA GLN A 207 -23.68 22.59 -14.06
C GLN A 207 -23.71 23.86 -14.93
N THR A 208 -22.63 24.65 -14.99
CA THR A 208 -22.57 25.85 -15.83
C THR A 208 -22.32 25.53 -17.30
N ARG A 209 -21.73 24.36 -17.57
CA ARG A 209 -21.31 23.88 -18.89
C ARG A 209 -22.07 22.66 -19.33
N SER A 210 -22.31 22.59 -20.63
CA SER A 210 -22.84 21.42 -21.30
C SER A 210 -21.73 20.40 -21.61
N VAL A 211 -22.07 19.10 -21.51
CA VAL A 211 -21.16 17.98 -21.77
C VAL A 211 -21.74 17.11 -22.87
N PHE A 212 -20.92 16.71 -23.84
CA PHE A 212 -21.29 15.73 -24.86
C PHE A 212 -20.34 14.54 -24.84
N ASP A 213 -20.87 13.33 -24.61
CA ASP A 213 -20.09 12.09 -24.55
C ASP A 213 -20.12 11.38 -25.91
N TYR A 214 -19.03 11.52 -26.67
CA TYR A 214 -18.88 10.96 -28.01
C TYR A 214 -18.34 9.54 -27.90
N GLY A 215 -19.16 8.55 -28.22
CA GLY A 215 -18.89 7.13 -27.98
C GLY A 215 -19.25 6.70 -26.56
N CYS A 216 -20.43 7.09 -26.07
CA CYS A 216 -20.84 6.89 -24.68
C CYS A 216 -21.06 5.41 -24.26
N GLY A 217 -20.94 4.45 -25.19
CA GLY A 217 -21.24 3.06 -24.94
C GLY A 217 -22.65 2.88 -24.40
N LYS A 218 -22.78 2.10 -23.33
CA LYS A 218 -24.07 1.87 -22.62
C LYS A 218 -24.65 3.12 -21.92
N GLY A 219 -23.96 4.26 -21.95
CA GLY A 219 -24.48 5.53 -21.46
C GLY A 219 -24.34 5.76 -19.94
N ASN A 220 -23.50 5.00 -19.24
CA ASN A 220 -23.35 5.12 -17.78
C ASN A 220 -22.89 6.51 -17.33
N ASP A 221 -21.89 7.10 -18.02
CA ASP A 221 -21.43 8.46 -17.69
C ASP A 221 -22.53 9.49 -17.95
N VAL A 222 -23.23 9.35 -19.08
CA VAL A 222 -24.37 10.21 -19.43
C VAL A 222 -25.46 10.11 -18.36
N GLN A 223 -25.79 8.91 -17.88
CA GLN A 223 -26.79 8.72 -16.84
C GLN A 223 -26.34 9.34 -15.52
N LEU A 224 -25.12 9.05 -15.05
CA LEU A 224 -24.57 9.62 -13.81
C LEU A 224 -24.49 11.15 -13.82
N LEU A 225 -24.13 11.73 -14.97
CA LEU A 225 -24.08 13.18 -15.16
C LEU A 225 -25.49 13.78 -15.24
N LYS A 226 -26.46 13.11 -15.86
CA LYS A 226 -27.88 13.51 -15.83
C LYS A 226 -28.43 13.49 -14.41
N ASP A 227 -28.15 12.42 -13.66
CA ASP A 227 -28.54 12.27 -12.26
C ASP A 227 -27.90 13.36 -11.37
N SER A 228 -26.77 13.92 -11.81
CA SER A 228 -26.08 15.05 -11.18
C SER A 228 -26.55 16.43 -11.68
N ASN A 229 -27.66 16.48 -12.45
CA ASN A 229 -28.21 17.69 -13.08
C ASN A 229 -27.24 18.44 -14.00
N ILE A 230 -26.31 17.73 -14.63
CA ILE A 230 -25.43 18.32 -15.65
C ILE A 230 -26.13 18.20 -16.99
N ASN A 231 -26.09 19.27 -17.79
CA ASN A 231 -26.61 19.25 -19.15
C ASN A 231 -25.71 18.35 -20.01
N VAL A 232 -26.09 17.08 -20.14
CA VAL A 232 -25.31 16.07 -20.83
C VAL A 232 -26.12 15.32 -21.88
N ALA A 233 -25.50 15.11 -23.04
CA ALA A 233 -25.98 14.20 -24.06
C ALA A 233 -24.85 13.24 -24.46
N GLY A 234 -25.20 12.10 -25.06
CA GLY A 234 -24.20 11.17 -25.56
C GLY A 234 -24.70 10.43 -26.78
N TRP A 235 -23.76 10.03 -27.61
CA TRP A 235 -23.99 9.25 -28.83
C TRP A 235 -23.04 8.08 -28.87
N ASP A 236 -23.50 6.94 -29.36
CA ASP A 236 -22.66 5.76 -29.59
C ASP A 236 -23.10 5.05 -30.87
N PRO A 237 -22.18 4.63 -31.76
CA PRO A 237 -22.55 4.02 -33.04
C PRO A 237 -23.31 2.69 -32.90
N TYR A 238 -23.25 2.02 -31.74
CA TYR A 238 -23.91 0.74 -31.50
C TYR A 238 -25.03 0.85 -30.47
N TYR A 239 -24.75 1.41 -29.29
CA TYR A 239 -25.68 1.45 -28.17
C TYR A 239 -26.68 2.60 -28.25
N SER A 240 -26.36 3.68 -28.98
CA SER A 240 -27.25 4.83 -29.15
C SER A 240 -27.12 5.46 -30.55
N PRO A 241 -27.34 4.68 -31.64
CA PRO A 241 -27.05 5.11 -33.00
C PRO A 241 -27.97 6.24 -33.47
N ASN A 242 -29.19 6.28 -32.94
CA ASN A 242 -30.22 7.25 -33.28
C ASN A 242 -30.13 8.55 -32.49
N ALA A 243 -29.19 8.67 -31.53
CA ALA A 243 -28.98 9.92 -30.81
C ALA A 243 -28.37 10.98 -31.74
N GLU A 244 -28.78 12.24 -31.56
CA GLU A 244 -28.25 13.35 -32.35
C GLU A 244 -26.90 13.80 -31.78
N LYS A 245 -25.90 13.99 -32.65
CA LYS A 245 -24.62 14.61 -32.28
C LYS A 245 -24.82 16.11 -32.10
N LYS A 246 -24.56 16.63 -30.90
CA LYS A 246 -24.81 18.03 -30.54
C LYS A 246 -23.54 18.72 -30.08
N THR A 247 -23.46 20.02 -30.34
CA THR A 247 -22.39 20.86 -29.81
C THR A 247 -22.53 21.03 -28.30
N ALA A 248 -21.41 21.06 -27.58
CA ALA A 248 -21.35 21.27 -26.14
C ALA A 248 -20.06 22.00 -25.73
N ASP A 249 -20.08 22.62 -24.56
CA ASP A 249 -18.90 23.31 -23.99
C ASP A 249 -17.74 22.35 -23.81
N ILE A 250 -18.04 21.12 -23.36
CA ILE A 250 -17.07 20.07 -23.18
C ILE A 250 -17.50 18.84 -23.97
N VAL A 251 -16.64 18.34 -24.84
CA VAL A 251 -16.83 17.05 -25.51
C VAL A 251 -15.85 16.03 -24.93
N ASN A 252 -16.35 14.87 -24.55
CA ASN A 252 -15.54 13.74 -24.15
C ASN A 252 -15.41 12.72 -25.28
N LEU A 253 -14.18 12.41 -25.68
CA LEU A 253 -13.82 11.30 -26.57
C LEU A 253 -13.02 10.27 -25.77
N GLY A 254 -13.67 9.68 -24.77
CA GLY A 254 -13.05 8.83 -23.78
C GLY A 254 -12.90 7.39 -24.25
N PHE A 255 -11.66 6.94 -24.47
CA PHE A 255 -11.31 5.57 -24.87
C PHE A 255 -11.90 5.09 -26.20
N VAL A 256 -12.28 6.01 -27.09
CA VAL A 256 -12.87 5.71 -28.39
C VAL A 256 -11.81 5.50 -29.46
N ILE A 257 -10.80 6.37 -29.50
CA ILE A 257 -9.77 6.30 -30.55
C ILE A 257 -8.91 5.04 -30.46
N ASN A 258 -8.85 4.36 -29.30
CA ASN A 258 -8.12 3.11 -29.18
C ASN A 258 -8.88 1.88 -29.69
N VAL A 259 -10.19 1.97 -29.96
CA VAL A 259 -10.98 0.80 -30.43
C VAL A 259 -11.29 0.85 -31.93
N ILE A 260 -10.79 1.86 -32.64
CA ILE A 260 -11.01 2.05 -34.08
C ILE A 260 -9.75 1.59 -34.85
N GLU A 261 -9.90 0.51 -35.60
CA GLU A 261 -8.81 -0.15 -36.34
C GLU A 261 -8.42 0.50 -37.67
N VAL A 262 -9.17 1.52 -38.11
CA VAL A 262 -8.90 2.27 -39.34
C VAL A 262 -8.33 3.65 -38.96
N PRO A 263 -7.05 3.94 -39.26
CA PRO A 263 -6.44 5.23 -38.92
C PRO A 263 -7.20 6.45 -39.47
N GLU A 264 -7.67 6.39 -40.71
CA GLU A 264 -8.46 7.47 -41.33
C GLU A 264 -9.79 7.73 -40.60
N GLU A 265 -10.43 6.67 -40.10
CA GLU A 265 -11.65 6.79 -39.29
C GLU A 265 -11.33 7.42 -37.92
N ARG A 266 -10.20 7.06 -37.29
CA ARG A 266 -9.75 7.71 -36.05
C ARG A 266 -9.51 9.20 -36.24
N HIS A 267 -8.92 9.58 -37.38
CA HIS A 267 -8.70 10.97 -37.73
C HIS A 267 -10.03 11.72 -37.83
N LEU A 268 -10.97 11.18 -38.63
CA LEU A 268 -12.30 11.78 -38.81
C LEU A 268 -13.09 11.88 -37.50
N VAL A 269 -13.06 10.84 -36.65
CA VAL A 269 -13.75 10.83 -35.36
C VAL A 269 -13.16 11.88 -34.41
N LEU A 270 -11.84 12.00 -34.35
CA LEU A 270 -11.17 12.99 -33.52
C LEU A 270 -11.51 14.43 -33.97
N THR A 271 -11.46 14.70 -35.28
CA THR A 271 -11.84 16.00 -35.84
C THR A 271 -13.32 16.31 -35.59
N SER A 272 -14.22 15.34 -35.82
CA SER A 272 -15.65 15.52 -35.60
C SER A 272 -15.99 15.80 -34.13
N ALA A 273 -15.34 15.10 -33.20
CA ALA A 273 -15.52 15.36 -31.78
C ALA A 273 -15.01 16.76 -31.38
N TYR A 274 -13.90 17.21 -31.99
CA TYR A 274 -13.37 18.55 -31.76
C TYR A 274 -14.29 19.65 -32.30
N GLU A 275 -14.95 19.45 -33.44
CA GLU A 275 -15.92 20.40 -34.00
C GLU A 275 -17.14 20.60 -33.11
N LEU A 276 -17.55 19.57 -32.36
CA LEU A 276 -18.66 19.65 -31.43
C LEU A 276 -18.32 20.40 -30.13
N ALA A 277 -17.04 20.58 -29.81
CA ALA A 277 -16.62 21.27 -28.58
C ALA A 277 -16.60 22.80 -28.78
N SER A 278 -17.21 23.58 -27.89
CA SER A 278 -17.05 25.04 -27.85
C SER A 278 -15.88 25.50 -26.97
N GLU A 279 -15.52 24.76 -25.92
CA GLU A 279 -14.38 25.11 -25.05
C GLU A 279 -13.29 24.03 -25.00
N ILE A 280 -13.65 22.78 -24.69
CA ILE A 280 -12.68 21.71 -24.38
C ILE A 280 -13.09 20.40 -25.07
N LEU A 281 -12.14 19.77 -25.76
CA LEU A 281 -12.22 18.35 -26.12
C LEU A 281 -11.31 17.55 -25.20
N ILE A 282 -11.84 16.49 -24.61
CA ILE A 282 -11.07 15.51 -23.85
C ILE A 282 -10.80 14.33 -24.75
N VAL A 283 -9.54 13.95 -24.87
CA VAL A 283 -9.13 12.77 -25.64
C VAL A 283 -8.48 11.80 -24.68
N SER A 284 -8.92 10.54 -24.71
CA SER A 284 -8.30 9.50 -23.89
C SER A 284 -8.14 8.19 -24.62
N ALA A 285 -7.02 7.51 -24.34
CA ALA A 285 -6.69 6.23 -24.93
C ALA A 285 -5.88 5.37 -23.94
N MET A 286 -5.90 4.04 -24.14
CA MET A 286 -5.07 3.14 -23.34
C MET A 286 -3.60 3.30 -23.73
N LEU A 287 -2.72 3.32 -22.72
CA LEU A 287 -1.27 3.35 -22.93
C LEU A 287 -0.68 1.94 -23.03
N GLU A 288 0.48 1.82 -23.68
CA GLU A 288 1.27 0.59 -23.66
C GLU A 288 1.71 0.24 -22.22
N ASN A 289 1.39 -0.97 -21.75
CA ASN A 289 1.90 -1.51 -20.49
C ASN A 289 2.47 -2.93 -20.71
N ALA A 290 3.27 -3.44 -19.78
CA ALA A 290 3.91 -4.75 -19.91
C ALA A 290 2.90 -5.92 -20.05
N ASN A 291 1.66 -5.73 -19.57
CA ASN A 291 0.56 -6.71 -19.66
C ASN A 291 -0.28 -6.60 -20.95
N ALA A 292 -0.08 -5.57 -21.78
CA ALA A 292 -0.86 -5.28 -22.98
C ALA A 292 -0.48 -6.18 -24.18
N ARG A 293 0.62 -6.93 -24.07
CA ARG A 293 1.18 -7.79 -25.15
C ARG A 293 0.47 -9.13 -25.33
N GLY A 294 -0.60 -9.41 -24.59
CA GLY A 294 -1.35 -10.66 -24.68
C GLY A 294 -2.25 -10.84 -25.92
N GLY A 295 -2.31 -9.86 -26.84
CA GLY A 295 -3.13 -9.90 -28.06
C GLY A 295 -2.35 -10.26 -29.32
N LEU A 296 -3.02 -10.83 -30.32
CA LEU A 296 -2.41 -11.08 -31.63
C LEU A 296 -2.21 -9.73 -32.36
N PRO A 297 -1.00 -9.40 -32.85
CA PRO A 297 -0.79 -8.19 -33.63
C PRO A 297 -1.78 -8.08 -34.80
N PHE A 298 -2.47 -6.95 -34.93
CA PHE A 298 -3.44 -6.71 -35.98
C PHE A 298 -3.41 -5.23 -36.38
N ARG A 299 -3.03 -4.95 -37.63
CA ARG A 299 -2.77 -3.59 -38.13
C ARG A 299 -1.77 -2.83 -37.25
N ASP A 300 -2.14 -1.66 -36.73
CA ASP A 300 -1.31 -0.83 -35.86
C ASP A 300 -1.68 -0.94 -34.37
N GLY A 301 -2.34 -2.04 -34.00
CA GLY A 301 -2.69 -2.39 -32.63
C GLY A 301 -2.70 -3.91 -32.42
N VAL A 302 -3.48 -4.37 -31.46
CA VAL A 302 -3.66 -5.80 -31.16
C VAL A 302 -5.12 -6.22 -31.25
N ARG A 303 -5.34 -7.47 -31.62
CA ARG A 303 -6.64 -8.15 -31.53
C ARG A 303 -6.67 -8.99 -30.26
N THR A 304 -7.63 -8.71 -29.39
CA THR A 304 -7.78 -9.42 -28.10
C THR A 304 -8.42 -10.80 -28.29
N SER A 305 -8.40 -11.64 -27.25
CA SER A 305 -9.09 -12.95 -27.22
C SER A 305 -10.61 -12.84 -27.37
N ARG A 306 -11.20 -11.66 -27.13
CA ARG A 306 -12.63 -11.35 -27.38
C ARG A 306 -12.89 -10.84 -28.79
N ASN A 307 -11.93 -10.96 -29.70
CA ASN A 307 -11.97 -10.48 -31.08
C ASN A 307 -12.21 -8.95 -31.20
N THR A 308 -11.80 -8.15 -30.20
CA THR A 308 -11.84 -6.68 -30.27
C THR A 308 -10.49 -6.11 -30.71
N PHE A 309 -10.49 -4.99 -31.44
CA PHE A 309 -9.28 -4.23 -31.74
C PHE A 309 -8.95 -3.27 -30.60
N GLN A 310 -7.67 -3.17 -30.27
CA GLN A 310 -7.16 -2.24 -29.29
C GLN A 310 -5.81 -1.67 -29.77
N LYS A 311 -5.75 -0.36 -30.01
CA LYS A 311 -4.49 0.37 -30.17
C LYS A 311 -4.04 0.91 -28.82
N TYR A 312 -2.82 0.56 -28.44
CA TYR A 312 -2.12 1.16 -27.32
C TYR A 312 -1.24 2.29 -27.86
N PHE A 313 -1.26 3.43 -27.18
CA PHE A 313 -0.41 4.57 -27.53
C PHE A 313 0.69 4.70 -26.47
N SER A 314 1.84 5.29 -26.83
CA SER A 314 2.67 5.93 -25.81
C SER A 314 2.10 7.32 -25.44
N GLN A 315 2.46 7.86 -24.27
CA GLN A 315 2.02 9.20 -23.86
C GLN A 315 2.44 10.26 -24.91
N GLY A 316 3.66 10.15 -25.45
CA GLY A 316 4.19 11.03 -26.48
C GLY A 316 3.49 10.85 -27.84
N GLU A 317 3.31 9.60 -28.28
CA GLU A 317 2.59 9.29 -29.53
C GLU A 317 1.16 9.84 -29.51
N LEU A 318 0.45 9.70 -28.39
CA LEU A 318 -0.90 10.23 -28.25
C LEU A 318 -0.92 11.77 -28.33
N ALA A 319 0.03 12.44 -27.67
CA ALA A 319 0.15 13.90 -27.73
C ALA A 319 0.43 14.38 -29.17
N THR A 320 1.44 13.80 -29.83
CA THR A 320 1.79 14.12 -31.23
C THR A 320 0.63 13.82 -32.17
N TYR A 321 -0.09 12.71 -31.97
CA TYR A 321 -1.25 12.36 -32.77
C TYR A 321 -2.34 13.45 -32.62
N ILE A 322 -2.72 13.81 -31.39
CA ILE A 322 -3.75 14.84 -31.15
C ILE A 322 -3.33 16.18 -31.76
N GLU A 323 -2.09 16.61 -31.53
CA GLU A 323 -1.56 17.87 -32.07
C GLU A 323 -1.55 17.89 -33.61
N SER A 324 -1.14 16.78 -34.24
CA SER A 324 -1.09 16.68 -35.70
C SER A 324 -2.46 16.78 -36.35
N VAL A 325 -3.50 16.23 -35.71
CA VAL A 325 -4.88 16.21 -36.21
C VAL A 325 -5.59 17.52 -35.91
N LEU A 326 -5.51 18.03 -34.68
CA LEU A 326 -6.27 19.19 -34.23
C LEU A 326 -5.54 20.53 -34.43
N ARG A 327 -4.26 20.50 -34.82
CA ARG A 327 -3.38 21.67 -34.96
C ARG A 327 -3.33 22.55 -33.70
N THR A 328 -3.58 21.92 -32.55
CA THR A 328 -3.63 22.54 -31.24
C THR A 328 -2.81 21.71 -30.27
N GLU A 329 -1.95 22.36 -29.50
CA GLU A 329 -1.13 21.69 -28.50
C GLU A 329 -2.01 21.11 -27.37
N PRO A 330 -2.07 19.78 -27.20
CA PRO A 330 -2.86 19.15 -26.16
C PRO A 330 -2.18 19.28 -24.79
N VAL A 331 -2.93 19.62 -23.76
CA VAL A 331 -2.43 19.70 -22.38
C VAL A 331 -2.53 18.33 -21.72
N PRO A 332 -1.41 17.72 -21.25
CA PRO A 332 -1.45 16.45 -20.55
C PRO A 332 -2.09 16.62 -19.15
N ILE A 333 -3.05 15.74 -18.85
CA ILE A 333 -3.82 15.77 -17.60
C ILE A 333 -3.50 14.59 -16.69
N ALA A 334 -3.41 13.40 -17.26
CA ALA A 334 -3.05 12.14 -16.61
C ALA A 334 -2.47 11.18 -17.67
N PRO A 335 -1.91 10.02 -17.29
CA PRO A 335 -1.51 9.01 -18.25
C PRO A 335 -2.69 8.63 -19.18
N GLY A 336 -2.51 8.82 -20.48
CA GLY A 336 -3.50 8.53 -21.50
C GLY A 336 -4.66 9.53 -21.60
N ILE A 337 -4.62 10.68 -20.91
CA ILE A 337 -5.69 11.69 -20.90
C ILE A 337 -5.12 13.08 -21.23
N PHE A 338 -5.69 13.71 -22.26
CA PHE A 338 -5.31 15.04 -22.74
C PHE A 338 -6.52 15.95 -22.92
N TYR A 339 -6.34 17.24 -22.66
CA TYR A 339 -7.31 18.29 -23.00
C TYR A 339 -6.82 19.11 -24.19
N ALA A 340 -7.67 19.24 -25.20
CA ALA A 340 -7.47 20.16 -26.32
C ALA A 340 -8.45 21.33 -26.17
N PHE A 341 -7.90 22.54 -25.97
CA PHE A 341 -8.70 23.75 -25.77
C PHE A 341 -9.03 24.43 -27.10
N LYS A 342 -10.21 25.04 -27.23
CA LYS A 342 -10.60 25.83 -28.40
C LYS A 342 -10.05 27.25 -28.38
N THR A 343 -9.78 27.80 -27.20
CA THR A 343 -9.33 29.17 -27.01
C THR A 343 -8.25 29.26 -25.94
N ASP A 344 -7.35 30.24 -26.09
CA ASP A 344 -6.32 30.53 -25.08
C ASP A 344 -6.93 30.98 -23.74
N ALA A 345 -8.10 31.62 -23.76
CA ALA A 345 -8.83 31.99 -22.55
C ALA A 345 -9.27 30.76 -21.75
N ALA A 346 -9.78 29.72 -22.41
CA ALA A 346 -10.15 28.46 -21.76
C ALA A 346 -8.92 27.72 -21.19
N LYS A 347 -7.79 27.76 -21.92
CA LYS A 347 -6.49 27.23 -21.45
C LYS A 347 -6.00 27.99 -20.21
N ALA A 348 -6.13 29.31 -20.17
CA ALA A 348 -5.73 30.15 -19.03
C ALA A 348 -6.62 29.92 -17.79
N ASP A 349 -7.94 29.83 -17.94
CA ASP A 349 -8.87 29.49 -16.84
C ASP A 349 -8.53 28.11 -16.24
N PHE A 350 -8.24 27.13 -17.10
CA PHE A 350 -7.78 25.81 -16.66
C PHE A 350 -6.50 25.87 -15.82
N LEU A 351 -5.48 26.61 -16.29
CA LEU A 351 -4.21 26.73 -15.57
C LEU A 351 -4.37 27.43 -14.21
N ALA A 352 -5.24 28.44 -14.12
CA ALA A 352 -5.56 29.10 -12.85
C ALA A 352 -6.24 28.13 -11.85
N ARG A 353 -7.19 27.32 -12.31
CA ARG A 353 -7.87 26.29 -11.50
C ARG A 353 -6.93 25.17 -11.05
N LYS A 354 -5.98 24.78 -11.91
CA LYS A 354 -4.94 23.77 -11.61
C LYS A 354 -4.08 24.20 -10.41
N SER A 355 -3.77 25.49 -10.27
CA SER A 355 -2.96 26.02 -9.16
C SER A 355 -3.74 26.10 -7.83
N VAL A 356 -5.06 26.35 -7.87
CA VAL A 356 -5.91 26.48 -6.67
C VAL A 356 -6.25 25.13 -6.02
N LYS A 357 -6.33 24.05 -6.82
CA LYS A 357 -6.68 22.69 -6.34
C LYS A 357 -5.51 21.77 -6.01
N ARG A 358 -4.25 22.26 -6.03
CA ARG A 358 -3.10 21.53 -5.46
C ARG A 358 -3.20 21.38 -3.93
N SER A 359 -4.10 22.12 -3.27
CA SER A 359 -4.39 22.01 -1.84
C SER A 359 -5.72 21.27 -1.62
N ARG A 360 -5.69 19.93 -1.47
CA ARG A 360 -6.58 19.08 -0.62
C ARG A 360 -6.83 17.68 -1.20
N PRO A 361 -6.67 16.61 -0.40
CA PRO A 361 -7.46 15.39 -0.56
C PRO A 361 -8.94 15.70 -0.28
N ARG A 362 -9.85 15.12 -1.06
CA ARG A 362 -11.29 15.16 -0.74
C ARG A 362 -11.52 14.37 0.55
N LEU A 363 -12.08 15.01 1.57
CA LEU A 363 -12.66 14.31 2.73
C LEU A 363 -13.74 13.34 2.20
N LEU A 364 -13.42 12.05 2.18
CA LEU A 364 -14.39 10.99 1.93
C LEU A 364 -15.31 10.88 3.15
N ARG A 365 -16.50 11.45 2.99
CA ARG A 365 -17.80 11.02 3.52
C ARG A 365 -17.76 9.97 4.65
N ALA A 366 -18.15 10.37 5.86
CA ALA A 366 -18.70 9.44 6.84
C ALA A 366 -20.01 8.82 6.28
N LYS A 367 -20.01 7.52 6.01
CA LYS A 367 -21.26 6.76 5.83
C LYS A 367 -21.80 6.43 7.24
N ARG A 368 -23.04 6.84 7.51
CA ARG A 368 -23.83 6.33 8.64
C ARG A 368 -24.55 5.05 8.22
N PRO A 369 -24.81 4.13 9.16
CA PRO A 369 -25.52 2.88 8.90
C PRO A 369 -27.01 3.16 8.64
N LEU A 370 -27.60 2.40 7.71
CA LEU A 370 -29.05 2.21 7.71
C LEU A 370 -29.33 0.98 8.56
N ASN A 371 -30.10 1.11 9.63
CA ASN A 371 -30.91 -0.03 10.01
C ASN A 371 -32.22 0.27 10.74
N SER A 372 -33.21 -0.50 10.30
CA SER A 372 -34.33 -1.09 11.05
C SER A 372 -35.18 -0.20 11.97
N GLN A 373 -36.44 -0.11 11.57
CA GLN A 373 -37.55 0.50 12.30
C GLN A 373 -37.78 -0.14 13.68
N LYS A 374 -37.64 0.67 14.73
CA LYS A 374 -38.56 0.70 15.88
C LYS A 374 -38.89 2.16 16.22
N PRO A 375 -40.11 2.48 16.67
CA PRO A 375 -40.57 3.86 16.76
C PRO A 375 -40.11 4.53 18.07
N GLU A 376 -39.23 5.52 17.94
CA GLU A 376 -38.70 6.36 19.01
C GLU A 376 -38.77 7.87 18.57
N PRO A 377 -38.66 8.83 19.49
CA PRO A 377 -39.40 10.10 19.46
C PRO A 377 -38.97 11.05 18.33
N ARG A 378 -39.90 11.94 17.94
CA ARG A 378 -39.76 12.87 16.80
C ARG A 378 -38.38 13.57 16.79
N ALA A 379 -37.54 13.23 15.80
CA ALA A 379 -36.24 13.85 15.56
C ALA A 379 -36.32 15.41 15.56
N PRO A 380 -35.27 16.10 16.04
CA PRO A 380 -35.22 17.56 16.09
C PRO A 380 -35.52 18.20 14.73
N ALA A 381 -36.20 19.35 14.72
CA ALA A 381 -36.61 20.04 13.51
C ALA A 381 -35.42 20.39 12.58
N SER A 382 -34.23 20.64 13.15
CA SER A 382 -32.99 20.92 12.42
C SER A 382 -32.49 19.73 11.60
N LEU A 383 -32.50 18.51 12.17
CA LEU A 383 -32.09 17.27 11.51
C LEU A 383 -32.99 16.95 10.32
N ARG A 384 -34.31 17.06 10.49
CA ARG A 384 -35.27 16.85 9.38
C ARG A 384 -35.07 17.86 8.25
N LYS A 385 -34.84 19.12 8.60
CA LYS A 385 -34.62 20.17 7.60
C LYS A 385 -33.31 19.95 6.83
N TYR A 386 -32.28 19.48 7.51
CA TYR A 386 -31.02 19.08 6.90
C TYR A 386 -31.17 17.88 5.96
N GLU A 387 -31.82 16.80 6.40
CA GLU A 387 -32.06 15.60 5.58
C GLU A 387 -32.86 15.92 4.32
N ASN A 388 -33.92 16.74 4.44
CA ASN A 388 -34.77 17.12 3.32
C ASN A 388 -34.08 18.04 2.29
N ASN A 389 -32.95 18.66 2.64
CA ASN A 389 -32.25 19.64 1.78
C ASN A 389 -30.73 19.38 1.74
N LYS A 390 -30.34 18.10 1.86
CA LYS A 390 -28.96 17.69 2.10
C LYS A 390 -27.97 18.26 1.08
N ASP A 391 -28.31 18.25 -0.20
CA ASP A 391 -27.40 18.72 -1.26
C ASP A 391 -27.08 20.22 -1.14
N ILE A 392 -28.07 21.05 -0.76
CA ILE A 392 -27.88 22.49 -0.55
C ILE A 392 -26.96 22.72 0.65
N PHE A 393 -27.18 21.97 1.74
CA PHE A 393 -26.36 22.04 2.94
C PHE A 393 -24.93 21.56 2.69
N GLU A 394 -24.73 20.45 1.97
CA GLU A 394 -23.39 19.91 1.69
C GLU A 394 -22.60 20.81 0.73
N LYS A 395 -23.24 21.44 -0.26
CA LYS A 395 -22.58 22.46 -1.10
C LYS A 395 -22.12 23.67 -0.27
N LEU A 396 -22.99 24.17 0.61
CA LEU A 396 -22.65 25.27 1.52
C LEU A 396 -21.52 24.87 2.48
N TRP A 397 -21.58 23.65 3.02
CA TRP A 397 -20.55 23.08 3.89
C TRP A 397 -19.18 22.98 3.18
N SER A 398 -19.16 22.44 1.96
CA SER A 398 -17.94 22.37 1.14
C SER A 398 -17.36 23.75 0.88
N THR A 399 -18.21 24.74 0.54
CA THR A 399 -17.76 26.12 0.29
C THR A 399 -17.14 26.74 1.53
N TRP A 400 -17.76 26.52 2.69
CA TRP A 400 -17.24 27.00 3.97
C TRP A 400 -15.89 26.36 4.30
N LEU A 401 -15.78 25.03 4.15
CA LEU A 401 -14.49 24.35 4.30
C LEU A 401 -13.46 24.89 3.32
N ASP A 402 -13.79 25.10 2.05
CA ASP A 402 -12.86 25.59 1.03
C ASP A 402 -12.36 27.01 1.29
N PHE A 403 -13.20 27.84 1.92
CA PHE A 403 -12.82 29.20 2.26
C PHE A 403 -12.05 29.26 3.58
N GLY A 404 -12.15 28.26 4.44
CA GLY A 404 -11.58 28.30 5.79
C GLY A 404 -12.15 29.43 6.66
N ARG A 405 -13.27 30.02 6.24
CA ARG A 405 -13.97 31.09 6.94
C ARG A 405 -15.43 31.07 6.52
N LYS A 406 -16.30 31.66 7.33
CA LYS A 406 -17.72 31.83 6.97
C LYS A 406 -17.82 32.58 5.62
N PRO A 407 -18.41 31.96 4.58
CA PRO A 407 -18.59 32.64 3.30
C PRO A 407 -19.51 33.85 3.46
N ARG A 408 -19.32 34.88 2.65
CA ARG A 408 -20.29 35.96 2.56
C ARG A 408 -21.44 35.57 1.63
N PRO A 409 -22.65 36.14 1.81
CA PRO A 409 -23.75 35.90 0.90
C PRO A 409 -23.39 36.17 -0.58
N SER A 410 -22.56 37.18 -0.85
CA SER A 410 -22.09 37.51 -2.21
C SER A 410 -21.15 36.47 -2.83
N GLU A 411 -20.62 35.53 -2.03
CA GLU A 411 -19.70 34.49 -2.46
C GLU A 411 -20.38 33.11 -2.60
N ILE A 412 -21.70 33.05 -2.40
CA ILE A 412 -22.49 31.81 -2.48
C ILE A 412 -23.29 31.79 -3.78
N GLU A 413 -22.99 30.83 -4.65
CA GLU A 413 -23.66 30.67 -5.95
C GLU A 413 -25.16 30.34 -5.81
N ASN A 414 -25.53 29.48 -4.86
CA ASN A 414 -26.91 29.02 -4.63
C ASN A 414 -27.63 29.78 -3.49
N LEU A 415 -27.34 31.08 -3.30
CA LEU A 415 -27.92 31.87 -2.20
C LEU A 415 -29.45 31.93 -2.24
N ASN A 416 -30.03 31.97 -3.45
CA ASN A 416 -31.47 32.02 -3.63
C ASN A 416 -32.15 30.73 -3.16
N ASP A 417 -31.54 29.56 -3.42
CA ASP A 417 -32.03 28.27 -2.96
C ASP A 417 -31.95 28.16 -1.44
N ILE A 418 -30.87 28.65 -0.83
CA ILE A 418 -30.74 28.72 0.62
C ILE A 418 -31.85 29.58 1.23
N ARG A 419 -32.18 30.74 0.64
CA ARG A 419 -33.29 31.58 1.14
C ARG A 419 -34.66 30.92 0.94
N ARG A 420 -34.86 30.23 -0.18
CA ARG A 420 -36.14 29.62 -0.54
C ARG A 420 -36.44 28.35 0.28
N PHE A 421 -35.46 27.49 0.48
CA PHE A 421 -35.66 26.17 1.09
C PHE A 421 -35.18 26.10 2.54
N LEU A 422 -34.25 26.98 2.95
CA LEU A 422 -33.63 26.97 4.28
C LEU A 422 -33.99 28.19 5.14
N ASP A 423 -35.01 28.96 4.74
CA ASP A 423 -35.47 30.25 5.29
C ASP A 423 -34.48 31.41 5.11
N SER A 424 -33.26 31.27 5.63
CA SER A 424 -32.26 32.31 5.57
C SER A 424 -30.84 31.76 5.65
N TYR A 425 -29.89 32.50 5.07
CA TYR A 425 -28.47 32.13 5.11
C TYR A 425 -27.92 31.94 6.55
N PRO A 426 -28.19 32.83 7.53
CA PRO A 426 -27.75 32.60 8.91
C PRO A 426 -28.44 31.41 9.59
N ALA A 427 -29.69 31.09 9.22
CA ALA A 427 -30.36 29.90 9.72
C ALA A 427 -29.69 28.62 9.16
N ALA A 428 -29.32 28.62 7.88
CA ALA A 428 -28.63 27.49 7.26
C ALA A 428 -27.27 27.21 7.92
N LEU A 429 -26.45 28.24 8.18
CA LEU A 429 -25.18 28.05 8.89
C LEU A 429 -25.36 27.49 10.31
N ARG A 430 -26.35 27.98 11.07
CA ARG A 430 -26.65 27.46 12.42
C ARG A 430 -27.10 25.99 12.39
N ILE A 431 -27.89 25.61 11.38
CA ILE A 431 -28.28 24.21 11.20
C ILE A 431 -27.05 23.35 10.90
N LEU A 432 -26.12 23.80 10.04
CA LEU A 432 -24.87 23.10 9.80
C LEU A 432 -24.03 22.93 11.07
N GLU A 433 -23.84 23.99 11.85
CA GLU A 433 -23.14 23.94 13.13
C GLU A 433 -23.81 22.94 14.09
N THR A 434 -25.14 22.89 14.12
CA THR A 434 -25.90 21.96 14.97
C THR A 434 -25.79 20.51 14.51
N VAL A 435 -25.87 20.27 13.20
CA VAL A 435 -25.90 18.92 12.63
C VAL A 435 -24.50 18.31 12.56
N LYS A 436 -23.49 19.10 12.18
CA LYS A 436 -22.10 18.65 12.06
C LYS A 436 -21.39 18.60 13.40
N ASN A 437 -21.95 19.16 14.47
CA ASN A 437 -21.49 19.06 15.86
C ASN A 437 -19.99 19.37 16.06
N GLU A 438 -19.37 18.74 17.06
CA GLU A 438 -17.94 18.88 17.38
C GLU A 438 -17.03 18.45 16.22
N GLU A 439 -17.35 17.39 15.47
CA GLU A 439 -16.58 16.94 14.31
C GLU A 439 -16.51 18.04 13.24
N GLY A 440 -17.63 18.71 13.00
CA GLY A 440 -17.72 19.85 12.10
C GLY A 440 -16.88 21.04 12.58
N ALA A 441 -16.91 21.33 13.87
CA ALA A 441 -16.11 22.41 14.45
C ALA A 441 -14.60 22.15 14.26
N VAL A 442 -14.15 20.92 14.47
CA VAL A 442 -12.76 20.50 14.22
C VAL A 442 -12.41 20.64 12.73
N ALA A 443 -13.28 20.17 11.82
CA ALA A 443 -13.06 20.29 10.39
C ALA A 443 -12.95 21.76 9.92
N LEU A 444 -13.77 22.66 10.47
CA LEU A 444 -13.72 24.09 10.18
C LEU A 444 -12.44 24.75 10.71
N ALA A 445 -12.02 24.43 11.94
CA ALA A 445 -10.78 24.97 12.51
C ALA A 445 -9.55 24.56 11.67
N ARG A 446 -9.50 23.30 11.21
CA ARG A 446 -8.46 22.83 10.29
C ARG A 446 -8.51 23.56 8.95
N ALA A 447 -9.69 23.71 8.37
CA ALA A 447 -9.87 24.44 7.12
C ALA A 447 -9.44 25.91 7.23
N GLU A 448 -9.74 26.55 8.35
CA GLU A 448 -9.30 27.91 8.70
C GLU A 448 -7.78 28.01 8.77
N GLN A 449 -7.14 27.12 9.54
CA GLN A 449 -5.69 27.09 9.66
C GLN A 449 -5.02 26.83 8.30
N ALA A 450 -5.50 25.85 7.53
CA ALA A 450 -4.96 25.53 6.21
C ALA A 450 -5.08 26.73 5.24
N ARG A 451 -6.23 27.41 5.22
CA ARG A 451 -6.41 28.59 4.37
C ARG A 451 -5.47 29.73 4.79
N LYS A 452 -5.36 29.97 6.10
CA LYS A 452 -4.43 30.97 6.63
C LYS A 452 -2.99 30.65 6.24
N HIS A 453 -2.56 29.39 6.37
CA HIS A 453 -1.25 28.92 5.95
C HIS A 453 -0.99 29.15 4.46
N ASP A 454 -1.96 28.82 3.59
CA ASP A 454 -1.86 29.09 2.15
C ASP A 454 -1.64 30.57 1.84
N LEU A 455 -2.35 31.46 2.53
CA LEU A 455 -2.20 32.90 2.35
C LEU A 455 -0.86 33.42 2.88
N ILE A 456 -0.36 32.88 4.00
CA ILE A 456 0.98 33.21 4.52
C ILE A 456 2.04 32.87 3.47
N VAL A 457 1.98 31.67 2.88
CA VAL A 457 2.91 31.25 1.83
C VAL A 457 2.78 32.17 0.61
N GLN A 458 1.56 32.50 0.20
CA GLN A 458 1.31 33.41 -0.93
C GLN A 458 1.91 34.80 -0.71
N PHE A 459 1.74 35.40 0.47
CA PHE A 459 2.31 36.72 0.78
C PHE A 459 3.82 36.69 0.95
N ALA A 460 4.38 35.62 1.53
CA ALA A 460 5.82 35.38 1.60
C ALA A 460 6.43 35.28 0.19
N GLU A 461 5.77 34.56 -0.72
CA GLU A 461 6.18 34.42 -2.12
C GLU A 461 6.18 35.76 -2.87
N LEU A 462 5.10 36.55 -2.74
CA LEU A 462 5.04 37.90 -3.32
C LEU A 462 6.20 38.76 -2.81
N ARG A 463 6.51 38.70 -1.50
CA ARG A 463 7.62 39.44 -0.91
C ARG A 463 8.97 38.96 -1.45
N PHE A 464 9.18 37.65 -1.52
CA PHE A 464 10.41 37.03 -2.00
C PHE A 464 10.72 37.42 -3.46
N PHE A 465 9.72 37.33 -4.35
CA PHE A 465 9.86 37.73 -5.76
C PHE A 465 9.76 39.25 -6.00
N ARG A 466 9.60 40.05 -4.94
CA ARG A 466 9.39 41.51 -5.00
C ARG A 466 8.19 41.91 -5.88
N SER A 467 7.17 41.05 -5.89
CA SER A 467 5.92 41.25 -6.63
C SER A 467 4.89 41.98 -5.77
N ALA A 468 4.10 42.84 -6.40
CA ALA A 468 2.97 43.48 -5.74
C ALA A 468 1.73 42.56 -5.75
N PRO A 469 0.86 42.61 -4.74
CA PRO A 469 -0.46 41.98 -4.81
C PRO A 469 -1.27 42.49 -6.01
N PRO A 470 -2.13 41.66 -6.61
CA PRO A 470 -2.91 42.02 -7.80
C PRO A 470 -3.80 43.25 -7.58
N ARG A 471 -3.89 44.11 -8.61
CA ARG A 471 -4.75 45.30 -8.63
C ARG A 471 -5.61 45.31 -9.92
N PRO A 472 -6.96 45.32 -9.81
CA PRO A 472 -7.74 45.26 -8.58
C PRO A 472 -7.61 43.90 -7.89
N MET A 473 -7.66 43.91 -6.55
CA MET A 473 -7.63 42.67 -5.78
C MET A 473 -8.95 41.92 -5.94
N PRO A 474 -8.94 40.60 -6.21
CA PRO A 474 -10.17 39.79 -6.24
C PRO A 474 -10.94 39.89 -4.92
N ASP A 475 -12.27 39.99 -4.97
CA ASP A 475 -13.09 40.23 -3.77
C ASP A 475 -12.93 39.13 -2.72
N LYS A 476 -12.82 37.87 -3.15
CA LYS A 476 -12.50 36.75 -2.26
C LYS A 476 -11.20 36.98 -1.49
N LEU A 477 -10.14 37.46 -2.15
CA LEU A 477 -8.85 37.72 -1.52
C LEU A 477 -8.93 38.91 -0.54
N LYS A 478 -9.71 39.95 -0.86
CA LYS A 478 -9.97 41.05 0.09
C LYS A 478 -10.60 40.53 1.37
N GLU A 479 -11.58 39.64 1.24
CA GLU A 479 -12.28 39.05 2.37
C GLU A 479 -11.44 38.08 3.18
N ASP A 480 -10.61 37.29 2.51
CA ASP A 480 -9.61 36.45 3.14
C ASP A 480 -8.63 37.30 3.97
N VAL A 481 -8.06 38.35 3.37
CA VAL A 481 -7.14 39.26 4.07
C VAL A 481 -7.79 39.89 5.30
N ARG A 482 -9.02 40.40 5.14
CA ARG A 482 -9.76 41.02 6.23
C ARG A 482 -10.06 40.03 7.37
N HIS A 483 -10.41 38.79 7.05
CA HIS A 483 -10.74 37.78 8.05
C HIS A 483 -9.51 37.24 8.79
N PHE A 484 -8.47 36.83 8.06
CA PHE A 484 -7.31 36.14 8.66
C PHE A 484 -6.23 37.08 9.20
N PHE A 485 -6.11 38.30 8.66
CA PHE A 485 -5.01 39.23 8.99
C PHE A 485 -5.49 40.64 9.36
N GLY A 486 -6.78 40.95 9.17
CA GLY A 486 -7.37 42.26 9.40
C GLY A 486 -7.06 43.26 8.28
N THR A 487 -5.78 43.47 7.98
CA THR A 487 -5.31 44.41 6.95
C THR A 487 -4.32 43.75 5.99
N LEU A 488 -4.21 44.30 4.77
CA LEU A 488 -3.21 43.83 3.79
C LEU A 488 -1.77 44.05 4.30
N ALA A 489 -1.51 45.14 5.02
CA ALA A 489 -0.21 45.41 5.60
C ALA A 489 0.20 44.30 6.58
N ASN A 490 -0.71 43.90 7.48
CA ASN A 490 -0.46 42.80 8.41
C ASN A 490 -0.19 41.47 7.68
N ALA A 491 -0.95 41.17 6.61
CA ALA A 491 -0.76 39.95 5.83
C ALA A 491 0.64 39.92 5.17
N GLN A 492 1.09 41.07 4.65
CA GLN A 492 2.43 41.21 4.08
C GLN A 492 3.53 41.07 5.14
N THR A 493 3.38 41.73 6.30
CA THR A 493 4.33 41.61 7.42
C THR A 493 4.45 40.17 7.90
N ILE A 494 3.33 39.48 8.12
CA ILE A 494 3.34 38.07 8.56
C ILE A 494 4.01 37.17 7.51
N GLY A 495 3.78 37.41 6.22
CA GLY A 495 4.48 36.70 5.15
C GLY A 495 6.00 36.95 5.18
N GLU A 496 6.41 38.19 5.42
CA GLU A 496 7.83 38.56 5.57
C GLU A 496 8.48 37.92 6.80
N ASP A 497 7.78 37.89 7.95
CA ASP A 497 8.26 37.24 9.17
C ASP A 497 8.50 35.74 8.95
N HIS A 498 7.61 35.04 8.23
CA HIS A 498 7.82 33.63 7.89
C HIS A 498 8.97 33.42 6.91
N LEU A 499 9.20 34.37 5.99
CA LEU A 499 10.36 34.33 5.11
C LEU A 499 11.68 34.45 5.89
N VAL A 500 11.69 35.24 6.97
CA VAL A 500 12.84 35.32 7.91
C VAL A 500 13.00 34.00 8.68
N GLN A 501 11.92 33.35 9.11
CA GLN A 501 11.98 32.06 9.83
C GLN A 501 12.64 30.94 9.01
N VAL A 502 12.58 30.98 7.68
CA VAL A 502 13.28 30.04 6.80
C VAL A 502 14.81 30.09 6.94
N LEU A 503 15.35 31.14 7.58
CA LEU A 503 16.77 31.24 7.91
C LEU A 503 17.11 30.66 9.30
N ASP A 504 16.11 30.44 10.14
CA ASP A 504 16.26 29.89 11.48
C ASP A 504 16.19 28.36 11.48
N LYS A 505 17.28 27.73 11.90
CA LYS A 505 17.41 26.27 12.00
C LYS A 505 16.44 25.68 13.03
N SER A 506 16.15 26.41 14.11
CA SER A 506 15.23 25.96 15.16
C SER A 506 13.80 25.94 14.62
N ALA A 507 13.38 27.01 13.94
CA ALA A 507 12.08 27.07 13.26
C ALA A 507 11.92 25.95 12.22
N ILE A 508 12.94 25.69 11.39
CA ILE A 508 12.92 24.58 10.42
C ILE A 508 12.80 23.23 11.13
N LEU A 509 13.59 22.99 12.17
CA LEU A 509 13.53 21.74 12.94
C LEU A 509 12.14 21.52 13.55
N SER A 510 11.59 22.55 14.18
CA SER A 510 10.24 22.52 14.76
C SER A 510 9.18 22.16 13.71
N ALA A 511 9.24 22.79 12.53
CA ALA A 511 8.32 22.50 11.45
C ALA A 511 8.52 21.11 10.84
N CYS A 512 9.76 20.59 10.82
CA CYS A 512 10.04 19.22 10.39
C CYS A 512 9.50 18.17 11.36
N ILE A 513 9.56 18.45 12.67
CA ILE A 513 8.97 17.60 13.72
C ILE A 513 7.45 17.58 13.56
N GLU A 514 6.81 18.75 13.49
CA GLU A 514 5.36 18.87 13.27
C GLU A 514 4.91 18.08 12.02
N ALA A 515 5.60 18.26 10.90
CA ALA A 515 5.31 17.54 9.66
C ALA A 515 5.43 16.02 9.84
N SER A 516 6.50 15.54 10.48
CA SER A 516 6.71 14.10 10.72
C SER A 516 5.65 13.50 11.65
N GLU A 517 5.22 14.24 12.67
CA GLU A 517 4.18 13.82 13.61
C GLU A 517 2.80 13.71 12.95
N GLN A 518 2.51 14.58 11.97
CA GLN A 518 1.32 14.51 11.10
C GLN A 518 1.47 13.52 9.94
N GLY A 519 2.64 12.93 9.79
CA GLY A 519 2.92 11.93 8.78
C GLY A 519 3.34 12.37 7.42
N LEU A 520 3.79 13.62 7.33
CA LEU A 520 4.29 14.24 6.13
C LEU A 520 5.79 13.97 5.99
N GLY A 521 6.13 12.70 5.77
CA GLY A 521 7.50 12.25 5.54
C GLY A 521 8.22 11.65 6.73
N TRP A 522 9.51 11.38 6.49
CA TRP A 522 10.42 10.76 7.43
C TRP A 522 11.46 11.75 7.95
N LEU A 523 11.46 11.94 9.26
CA LEU A 523 12.46 12.75 9.94
C LEU A 523 13.69 11.89 10.30
N HIS A 524 14.82 12.21 9.67
CA HIS A 524 16.12 11.70 10.05
C HIS A 524 16.70 12.56 11.17
N ASP A 525 16.31 12.24 12.40
CA ASP A 525 16.73 12.91 13.64
C ASP A 525 16.63 14.44 13.50
N ASP A 526 17.71 15.17 13.76
CA ASP A 526 17.75 16.64 13.61
C ASP A 526 18.45 17.11 12.32
N HIS A 527 18.62 16.20 11.36
CA HIS A 527 19.39 16.43 10.14
C HIS A 527 18.51 16.83 8.95
N SER A 528 17.44 16.07 8.69
CA SER A 528 16.61 16.30 7.50
C SER A 528 15.23 15.66 7.58
N LEU A 529 14.24 16.31 6.96
CA LEU A 529 12.95 15.71 6.62
C LEU A 529 12.96 15.30 5.14
N GLN A 530 12.52 14.09 4.84
CA GLN A 530 12.40 13.58 3.47
C GLN A 530 11.00 13.03 3.21
N LEU A 531 10.40 13.38 2.08
CA LEU A 531 9.01 13.07 1.76
C LEU A 531 8.72 13.08 0.27
N HIS A 532 7.62 12.44 -0.13
CA HIS A 532 7.08 12.54 -1.48
C HIS A 532 6.61 13.97 -1.79
N THR A 533 6.83 14.45 -3.01
CA THR A 533 6.56 15.84 -3.39
C THR A 533 5.08 16.20 -3.40
N GLU A 534 4.19 15.23 -3.57
CA GLU A 534 2.73 15.42 -3.42
C GLU A 534 2.32 15.91 -2.01
N LEU A 535 3.16 15.68 -1.00
CA LEU A 535 2.88 16.08 0.37
C LEU A 535 3.29 17.52 0.68
N ILE A 536 4.02 18.20 -0.22
CA ILE A 536 4.49 19.58 -0.04
C ILE A 536 3.35 20.55 0.33
N PRO A 537 2.15 20.52 -0.30
CA PRO A 537 1.08 21.45 0.05
C PRO A 537 0.56 21.31 1.49
N ARG A 538 0.76 20.15 2.12
CA ARG A 538 0.34 19.85 3.49
C ARG A 538 1.36 20.28 4.55
N LEU A 539 2.60 20.60 4.14
CA LEU A 539 3.65 20.99 5.07
C LEU A 539 3.35 22.31 5.79
N PRO A 540 3.92 22.53 6.99
CA PRO A 540 3.88 23.83 7.66
C PRO A 540 4.40 24.98 6.76
N PRO A 541 3.89 26.21 6.92
CA PRO A 541 4.25 27.35 6.06
C PRO A 541 5.75 27.57 5.92
N VAL A 542 6.51 27.42 7.01
CA VAL A 542 7.98 27.59 7.02
C VAL A 542 8.64 26.66 5.99
N LEU A 543 8.26 25.38 5.95
CA LEU A 543 8.85 24.42 5.03
C LEU A 543 8.39 24.65 3.58
N ARG A 544 7.13 25.04 3.38
CA ARG A 544 6.61 25.40 2.06
C ARG A 544 7.35 26.60 1.47
N ILE A 545 7.56 27.64 2.27
CA ILE A 545 8.33 28.83 1.86
C ILE A 545 9.80 28.46 1.62
N TYR A 546 10.40 27.61 2.47
CA TYR A 546 11.76 27.09 2.24
C TYR A 546 11.89 26.42 0.87
N ILE A 547 10.91 25.58 0.50
CA ILE A 547 10.86 24.93 -0.80
C ILE A 547 10.64 25.96 -1.91
N THR A 548 9.70 26.90 -1.78
CA THR A 548 9.48 27.98 -2.76
C THR A 548 10.75 28.79 -3.04
N CYS A 549 11.52 29.13 -2.01
CA CYS A 549 12.82 29.78 -2.16
C CYS A 549 13.78 28.95 -3.01
N ALA A 550 13.82 27.62 -2.81
CA ALA A 550 14.64 26.73 -3.63
C ALA A 550 14.12 26.56 -5.06
N SER A 551 12.79 26.54 -5.23
CA SER A 551 12.11 26.46 -6.53
C SER A 551 12.45 27.65 -7.41
N SER A 552 12.76 28.82 -6.83
CA SER A 552 13.22 29.97 -7.61
C SER A 552 14.55 29.75 -8.34
N LEU A 553 15.37 28.81 -7.86
CA LEU A 553 16.67 28.48 -8.46
C LEU A 553 16.56 27.32 -9.46
N PHE A 554 15.66 26.35 -9.23
CA PHE A 554 15.62 25.10 -10.00
C PHE A 554 14.32 24.85 -10.79
N GLY A 555 13.20 25.47 -10.41
CA GLY A 555 11.88 25.24 -11.00
C GLY A 555 10.88 24.51 -10.08
N ASP A 556 9.79 24.00 -10.65
CA ASP A 556 8.70 23.34 -9.90
C ASP A 556 9.21 22.01 -9.28
N PRO A 557 9.18 21.86 -7.94
CA PRO A 557 9.66 20.66 -7.25
C PRO A 557 8.82 19.41 -7.55
N SER A 558 7.61 19.56 -8.12
CA SER A 558 6.79 18.42 -8.56
C SER A 558 7.36 17.65 -9.75
N SER A 559 8.48 18.09 -10.34
CA SER A 559 9.23 17.31 -11.33
C SER A 559 10.07 16.17 -10.72
N ALA A 560 10.13 16.08 -9.38
CA ALA A 560 10.83 15.03 -8.65
C ALA A 560 9.82 14.22 -7.81
N ASP A 561 10.17 12.97 -7.49
CA ASP A 561 9.31 12.14 -6.63
C ASP A 561 9.54 12.48 -5.15
N LEU A 562 10.80 12.66 -4.75
CA LEU A 562 11.15 12.97 -3.36
C LEU A 562 11.83 14.32 -3.20
N VAL A 563 11.47 15.02 -2.13
CA VAL A 563 12.18 16.20 -1.62
C VAL A 563 12.79 15.91 -0.27
N LYS A 564 14.03 16.40 -0.05
CA LYS A 564 14.76 16.29 1.21
C LYS A 564 15.20 17.67 1.68
N ILE A 565 14.60 18.12 2.78
CA ILE A 565 14.88 19.40 3.42
C ILE A 565 15.99 19.20 4.43
N HIS A 566 17.16 19.82 4.20
CA HIS A 566 18.29 19.73 5.14
C HIS A 566 18.19 20.87 6.16
N ILE A 567 17.96 20.49 7.43
CA ILE A 567 17.62 21.42 8.52
C ILE A 567 18.78 22.37 8.80
N ARG A 568 20.01 21.85 8.85
CA ARG A 568 21.17 22.61 9.33
C ARG A 568 21.96 23.31 8.23
N SER A 569 21.98 22.75 7.02
CA SER A 569 22.92 23.17 5.96
C SER A 569 22.35 24.16 4.95
N GLY A 570 21.06 24.53 5.03
CA GLY A 570 20.44 25.40 4.02
C GLY A 570 20.41 24.77 2.63
N LYS A 571 20.23 23.45 2.56
CA LYS A 571 20.19 22.70 1.31
C LYS A 571 18.81 22.07 1.13
N LEU A 572 18.35 22.02 -0.11
CA LEU A 572 17.26 21.17 -0.57
C LEU A 572 17.84 20.10 -1.49
N SER A 573 17.34 18.88 -1.44
CA SER A 573 17.63 17.89 -2.47
C SER A 573 16.34 17.37 -3.09
N LEU A 574 16.34 17.29 -4.41
CA LEU A 574 15.25 16.72 -5.21
C LEU A 574 15.76 15.43 -5.85
N MET A 575 14.95 14.38 -5.82
CA MET A 575 15.31 13.05 -6.30
C MET A 575 14.20 12.48 -7.17
N SER A 576 14.54 12.15 -8.42
CA SER A 576 13.66 11.46 -9.37
C SER A 576 14.09 10.01 -9.52
N TYR A 577 13.11 9.13 -9.58
CA TYR A 577 13.26 7.69 -9.71
C TYR A 577 12.61 7.20 -11.00
N ASP A 578 12.90 5.95 -11.36
CA ASP A 578 12.40 5.34 -12.59
C ASP A 578 10.90 5.01 -12.56
N ASP A 579 10.37 4.53 -11.43
CA ASP A 579 8.94 4.28 -11.21
C ASP A 579 8.60 4.23 -9.72
N PHE A 580 8.39 5.40 -9.11
CA PHE A 580 8.21 5.51 -7.65
C PHE A 580 7.01 4.72 -7.13
N PHE A 581 5.86 4.75 -7.82
CA PHE A 581 4.64 4.07 -7.36
C PHE A 581 4.53 2.61 -7.83
N GLY A 582 5.07 2.27 -8.99
CA GLY A 582 4.93 0.93 -9.58
C GLY A 582 5.97 -0.08 -9.08
N LYS A 583 7.16 0.35 -8.66
CA LYS A 583 8.22 -0.54 -8.16
C LYS A 583 8.39 -0.45 -6.65
N ALA A 584 8.55 -1.60 -5.99
CA ALA A 584 8.82 -1.63 -4.56
C ALA A 584 10.16 -1.03 -4.16
N ILE A 585 11.17 -1.19 -5.04
CA ILE A 585 12.53 -0.65 -4.89
C ILE A 585 12.89 0.12 -6.17
N PRO A 586 12.42 1.36 -6.33
CA PRO A 586 12.71 2.15 -7.51
C PRO A 586 14.17 2.64 -7.49
N LYS A 587 14.73 2.89 -8.67
CA LYS A 587 16.14 3.29 -8.85
C LYS A 587 16.23 4.79 -9.10
N MET A 588 17.13 5.47 -8.38
CA MET A 588 17.31 6.91 -8.48
C MET A 588 17.99 7.26 -9.81
N LEU A 589 17.30 8.02 -10.65
CA LEU A 589 17.80 8.49 -11.94
C LEU A 589 18.52 9.81 -11.83
N VAL A 590 17.96 10.74 -11.06
CA VAL A 590 18.49 12.11 -10.95
C VAL A 590 18.41 12.56 -9.50
N ARG A 591 19.48 13.20 -9.03
CA ARG A 591 19.50 13.93 -7.77
C ARG A 591 20.02 15.32 -7.99
N THR A 592 19.21 16.33 -7.66
CA THR A 592 19.61 17.73 -7.66
C THR A 592 19.82 18.19 -6.23
N LYS A 593 20.98 18.77 -5.92
CA LYS A 593 21.25 19.45 -4.65
C LYS A 593 21.27 20.95 -4.87
N ILE A 594 20.38 21.65 -4.18
CA ILE A 594 20.23 23.11 -4.24
C ILE A 594 20.74 23.68 -2.92
N ASN A 595 21.75 24.53 -2.96
CA ASN A 595 22.25 25.25 -1.79
C ASN A 595 21.71 26.68 -1.84
N LEU A 596 20.80 27.00 -0.92
CA LEU A 596 20.11 28.29 -0.89
C LEU A 596 21.05 29.45 -0.54
N ARG A 597 22.12 29.20 0.23
CA ARG A 597 23.00 30.27 0.75
C ARG A 597 23.94 30.82 -0.32
N ASN A 598 24.51 29.94 -1.13
CA ASN A 598 25.43 30.33 -2.21
C ASN A 598 24.80 30.18 -3.60
N GLN A 599 23.52 29.84 -3.66
CA GLN A 599 22.73 29.67 -4.89
C GLN A 599 23.32 28.64 -5.87
N ARG A 600 24.12 27.69 -5.36
CA ARG A 600 24.73 26.64 -6.16
C ARG A 600 23.77 25.48 -6.36
N ILE A 601 23.69 24.97 -7.58
CA ILE A 601 22.93 23.78 -7.96
C ILE A 601 23.90 22.73 -8.46
N ASP A 602 23.89 21.55 -7.84
CA ASP A 602 24.65 20.38 -8.28
C ASP A 602 23.68 19.29 -8.73
N VAL A 603 23.72 18.94 -10.03
CA VAL A 603 22.88 17.88 -10.61
C VAL A 603 23.72 16.63 -10.79
N TYR A 604 23.23 15.51 -10.26
CA TYR A 604 23.81 14.18 -10.41
C TYR A 604 22.85 13.33 -11.23
N GLN A 605 23.28 12.88 -12.41
CA GLN A 605 22.53 11.94 -13.24
C GLN A 605 23.16 10.56 -13.08
N TYR A 606 22.33 9.55 -12.89
CA TYR A 606 22.72 8.17 -12.70
C TYR A 606 22.27 7.34 -13.91
N GLY A 607 23.13 6.41 -14.34
CA GLY A 607 22.89 5.59 -15.55
C GLY A 607 24.18 5.25 -16.30
N ASP A 608 25.03 6.27 -16.56
CA ASP A 608 26.27 6.10 -17.33
C ASP A 608 27.46 5.81 -16.41
N GLU A 609 27.99 6.85 -15.74
CA GLU A 609 29.22 6.78 -14.95
C GLU A 609 29.00 6.19 -13.54
N PHE A 610 27.79 6.36 -13.00
CA PHE A 610 27.42 5.92 -11.67
C PHE A 610 26.17 5.04 -11.72
N ALA A 611 26.26 3.86 -11.11
CA ALA A 611 25.11 2.97 -10.96
C ALA A 611 24.02 3.66 -10.13
N PRO A 612 22.74 3.60 -10.56
CA PRO A 612 21.64 4.24 -9.88
C PRO A 612 21.37 3.58 -8.52
N PRO A 613 21.39 4.33 -7.40
CA PRO A 613 21.06 3.80 -6.08
C PRO A 613 19.61 3.32 -6.00
N ASN A 614 19.38 2.25 -5.24
CA ASN A 614 18.04 1.76 -4.90
C ASN A 614 17.41 2.64 -3.81
N LEU A 615 16.08 2.81 -3.86
CA LEU A 615 15.30 3.37 -2.76
C LEU A 615 14.71 2.25 -1.90
N TYR A 616 15.38 1.97 -0.79
CA TYR A 616 14.86 1.05 0.22
C TYR A 616 13.90 1.76 1.18
N LEU A 617 13.01 0.99 1.80
CA LEU A 617 12.11 1.45 2.87
C LEU A 617 11.24 2.63 2.41
N LYS A 618 10.74 2.54 1.17
CA LYS A 618 10.04 3.61 0.45
C LYS A 618 8.80 4.08 1.20
N SER A 619 8.12 3.20 1.94
CA SER A 619 6.94 3.54 2.76
C SER A 619 7.22 4.68 3.74
N ARG A 620 8.46 4.86 4.21
CA ARG A 620 8.86 5.97 5.09
C ARG A 620 8.57 7.35 4.50
N TYR A 621 8.61 7.47 3.18
CA TYR A 621 8.45 8.74 2.46
C TYR A 621 7.02 8.96 1.94
N MET A 622 6.15 7.98 2.14
CA MET A 622 4.76 7.98 1.70
C MET A 622 3.83 8.28 2.88
N HIS A 623 2.69 8.91 2.60
CA HIS A 623 1.57 9.03 3.53
C HIS A 623 0.60 7.86 3.33
N GLU A 624 -0.09 7.44 4.39
CA GLU A 624 -1.01 6.30 4.38
C GLU A 624 -2.24 6.46 3.46
N ASP A 625 -2.46 7.66 2.95
CA ASP A 625 -3.54 7.99 2.02
C ASP A 625 -3.09 7.86 0.56
N GLN A 626 -1.80 7.63 0.31
CA GLN A 626 -1.23 7.50 -1.03
C GLN A 626 -1.37 6.07 -1.54
N GLU A 627 -1.42 5.94 -2.87
CA GLU A 627 -1.56 4.67 -3.56
C GLU A 627 -0.46 3.67 -3.18
N ASN A 628 -0.84 2.41 -3.00
CA ASN A 628 0.05 1.29 -2.67
C ASN A 628 0.83 1.43 -1.34
N TYR A 629 0.46 2.36 -0.45
CA TYR A 629 1.16 2.52 0.83
C TYR A 629 1.12 1.24 1.67
N ALA A 630 -0.04 0.60 1.79
CA ALA A 630 -0.22 -0.60 2.60
C ALA A 630 0.59 -1.80 2.04
N GLU A 631 0.60 -1.99 0.72
CA GLU A 631 1.47 -2.94 0.03
C GLU A 631 2.95 -2.65 0.28
N GLN A 632 3.37 -1.40 0.11
CA GLN A 632 4.77 -1.00 0.28
C GLN A 632 5.26 -1.18 1.72
N LEU A 633 4.45 -0.80 2.71
CA LEU A 633 4.81 -0.94 4.12
C LEU A 633 5.10 -2.40 4.48
N ARG A 634 4.25 -3.32 4.01
CA ARG A 634 4.43 -4.77 4.23
C ARG A 634 5.65 -5.30 3.50
N PHE A 635 5.87 -4.86 2.27
CA PHE A 635 7.08 -5.20 1.52
C PHE A 635 8.33 -4.78 2.29
N ASP A 636 8.36 -3.55 2.79
CA ASP A 636 9.48 -3.01 3.56
C ASP A 636 9.70 -3.78 4.88
N GLU A 637 8.63 -4.09 5.63
CA GLU A 637 8.71 -4.89 6.85
C GLU A 637 9.21 -6.32 6.58
N ALA A 638 8.72 -6.97 5.52
CA ALA A 638 9.17 -8.31 5.12
C ALA A 638 10.64 -8.28 4.66
N LEU A 639 11.06 -7.22 3.96
CA LEU A 639 12.44 -7.05 3.51
C LEU A 639 13.40 -6.83 4.69
N GLU A 640 13.00 -6.04 5.69
CA GLU A 640 13.76 -5.87 6.94
C GLU A 640 13.89 -7.20 7.70
N GLN A 641 12.80 -7.98 7.81
CA GLN A 641 12.80 -9.30 8.46
C GLN A 641 13.68 -10.31 7.72
N LEU A 642 13.72 -10.25 6.39
CA LEU A 642 14.55 -11.14 5.58
C LEU A 642 16.05 -10.90 5.83
N GLY A 643 16.45 -9.72 6.32
CA GLY A 643 17.82 -9.43 6.72
C GLY A 643 18.82 -9.58 5.59
N VAL A 644 18.51 -9.07 4.40
CA VAL A 644 19.37 -9.13 3.18
C VAL A 644 20.34 -7.95 3.07
N GLY A 645 20.39 -7.07 4.07
CA GLY A 645 21.36 -5.99 4.13
C GLY A 645 21.04 -4.98 5.23
N ASP A 646 21.98 -4.07 5.47
CA ASP A 646 21.71 -2.86 6.25
C ASP A 646 21.11 -1.79 5.34
N PHE A 647 19.86 -1.42 5.58
CA PHE A 647 19.13 -0.40 4.83
C PHE A 647 19.32 1.03 5.37
N SER A 648 20.31 1.25 6.23
CA SER A 648 20.71 2.59 6.64
C SER A 648 21.31 3.40 5.48
N GLY A 649 21.12 4.72 5.49
CA GLY A 649 21.64 5.60 4.43
C GLY A 649 21.05 5.29 3.04
N PHE A 650 21.91 4.88 2.10
CA PHE A 650 21.49 4.44 0.75
C PHE A 650 21.29 2.91 0.65
N GLY A 651 21.53 2.17 1.74
CA GLY A 651 21.48 0.72 1.75
C GLY A 651 22.59 0.04 0.93
N PRO A 652 22.51 -1.29 0.75
CA PRO A 652 23.48 -2.03 -0.05
C PRO A 652 23.41 -1.63 -1.54
N PRO A 653 24.54 -1.64 -2.27
CA PRO A 653 24.55 -1.53 -3.73
C PRO A 653 23.64 -2.58 -4.37
N ASP A 654 23.01 -2.25 -5.50
CA ASP A 654 22.04 -3.13 -6.16
C ASP A 654 22.60 -4.54 -6.40
N ARG A 655 23.84 -4.65 -6.87
CA ARG A 655 24.49 -5.96 -7.07
C ARG A 655 24.53 -6.81 -5.80
N ASP A 656 24.92 -6.22 -4.68
CA ASP A 656 25.09 -6.95 -3.43
C ASP A 656 23.72 -7.32 -2.84
N PHE A 657 22.73 -6.44 -3.01
CA PHE A 657 21.34 -6.71 -2.67
C PHE A 657 20.72 -7.86 -3.49
N GLN A 658 20.89 -7.84 -4.82
CA GLN A 658 20.41 -8.93 -5.69
C GLN A 658 21.12 -10.25 -5.37
N ASN A 659 22.42 -10.22 -5.05
CA ASN A 659 23.14 -11.39 -4.58
C ASN A 659 22.54 -11.92 -3.27
N ALA A 660 22.32 -11.06 -2.28
CA ALA A 660 21.74 -11.48 -0.99
C ALA A 660 20.33 -12.09 -1.15
N LEU A 661 19.49 -11.54 -2.03
CA LEU A 661 18.19 -12.13 -2.36
C LEU A 661 18.34 -13.51 -3.01
N ARG A 662 19.20 -13.62 -4.03
CA ARG A 662 19.46 -14.88 -4.73
C ARG A 662 20.00 -15.97 -3.79
N ASP A 663 20.96 -15.62 -2.96
CA ASP A 663 21.61 -16.53 -2.01
C ASP A 663 20.61 -17.03 -0.96
N LYS A 664 19.60 -16.21 -0.60
CA LYS A 664 18.46 -16.62 0.26
C LYS A 664 17.26 -17.21 -0.51
N ARG A 665 17.35 -17.33 -1.84
CA ARG A 665 16.27 -17.77 -2.75
C ARG A 665 14.97 -16.97 -2.65
N TRP A 666 15.09 -15.65 -2.59
CA TRP A 666 13.95 -14.73 -2.70
C TRP A 666 14.03 -13.91 -3.99
N ALA A 667 12.86 -13.52 -4.48
CA ALA A 667 12.69 -12.64 -5.63
C ALA A 667 11.67 -11.55 -5.28
N ILE A 668 11.73 -10.43 -6.01
CA ILE A 668 10.77 -9.35 -5.91
C ILE A 668 9.81 -9.43 -7.08
N GLU A 669 8.53 -9.58 -6.80
CA GLU A 669 7.46 -9.56 -7.79
C GLU A 669 6.46 -8.44 -7.44
N GLY A 670 6.50 -7.34 -8.19
CA GLY A 670 5.73 -6.15 -7.89
C GLY A 670 6.08 -5.57 -6.51
N HIS A 671 5.14 -5.63 -5.57
CA HIS A 671 5.26 -5.21 -4.16
C HIS A 671 5.25 -6.39 -3.19
N SER A 672 5.78 -7.54 -3.61
CA SER A 672 5.82 -8.75 -2.79
C SER A 672 7.16 -9.46 -2.91
N LEU A 673 7.57 -10.10 -1.82
CA LEU A 673 8.70 -11.02 -1.80
C LEU A 673 8.15 -12.44 -2.02
N THR A 674 8.64 -13.11 -3.05
CA THR A 674 8.26 -14.48 -3.40
C THR A 674 9.49 -15.39 -3.40
N ARG A 675 9.30 -16.69 -3.17
CA ARG A 675 10.41 -17.64 -3.31
C ARG A 675 10.86 -17.66 -4.77
N SER A 676 12.17 -17.67 -4.99
CA SER A 676 12.76 -17.65 -6.33
C SER A 676 12.36 -18.92 -7.10
N THR A 677 12.04 -18.74 -8.38
CA THR A 677 11.81 -19.82 -9.34
C THR A 677 13.04 -20.13 -10.20
N GLU A 678 14.15 -19.40 -9.99
CA GLU A 678 15.39 -19.65 -10.71
C GLU A 678 16.10 -20.90 -10.15
N ILE A 679 16.62 -21.75 -11.04
CA ILE A 679 17.42 -22.92 -10.65
C ILE A 679 18.87 -22.47 -10.43
N PRO A 680 19.46 -22.66 -9.23
CA PRO A 680 20.80 -22.20 -8.94
C PRO A 680 21.84 -23.18 -9.51
N SER A 681 23.08 -22.72 -9.67
CA SER A 681 24.21 -23.62 -9.93
C SER A 681 24.40 -24.59 -8.76
N LEU A 682 24.75 -25.84 -9.03
CA LEU A 682 25.07 -26.82 -7.98
C LEU A 682 26.26 -26.38 -7.11
N ASP A 683 27.17 -25.59 -7.67
CA ASP A 683 28.32 -25.07 -6.93
C ASP A 683 28.01 -23.81 -6.12
N HIS A 684 26.76 -23.33 -6.16
CA HIS A 684 26.28 -22.23 -5.33
C HIS A 684 26.14 -22.70 -3.87
N PRO A 685 26.39 -21.83 -2.88
CA PRO A 685 26.18 -22.15 -1.47
C PRO A 685 24.75 -22.61 -1.18
N CYS A 686 24.63 -23.57 -0.26
CA CYS A 686 23.38 -24.09 0.29
C CYS A 686 23.55 -24.16 1.80
N GLY A 687 23.21 -23.06 2.47
CA GLY A 687 23.60 -22.81 3.86
C GLY A 687 25.02 -22.23 3.97
N GLN A 688 25.53 -22.19 5.18
CA GLN A 688 26.83 -21.63 5.52
C GLN A 688 27.99 -22.57 5.15
N TYR A 689 27.80 -23.88 5.32
CA TYR A 689 28.91 -24.85 5.26
C TYR A 689 28.96 -25.71 3.99
N PHE A 690 27.86 -25.82 3.25
CA PHE A 690 27.74 -26.71 2.10
C PHE A 690 27.32 -25.99 0.83
N LYS A 691 27.52 -26.65 -0.31
CA LYS A 691 26.95 -26.28 -1.61
C LYS A 691 25.78 -27.20 -1.94
N TYR A 692 24.94 -26.78 -2.89
CA TYR A 692 23.86 -27.65 -3.40
C TYR A 692 24.38 -29.01 -3.88
N ARG A 693 25.55 -29.02 -4.55
CA ARG A 693 26.24 -30.23 -5.00
C ARG A 693 26.46 -31.22 -3.87
N ASP A 694 26.82 -30.75 -2.68
CA ASP A 694 27.14 -31.65 -1.55
C ASP A 694 25.90 -32.38 -1.04
N LEU A 695 24.72 -31.76 -1.11
CA LEU A 695 23.45 -32.39 -0.72
C LEU A 695 22.83 -33.22 -1.86
N ILE A 696 23.17 -32.92 -3.11
CA ILE A 696 22.60 -33.58 -4.31
C ILE A 696 23.45 -34.76 -4.78
N GLU A 697 24.77 -34.66 -4.70
CA GLU A 697 25.71 -35.66 -5.21
C GLU A 697 26.32 -36.53 -4.10
N CYS A 698 25.64 -36.64 -2.94
CA CYS A 698 26.09 -37.48 -1.82
C CYS A 698 25.48 -38.89 -1.83
N GLY A 699 26.04 -39.74 -0.97
CA GLY A 699 25.62 -41.14 -0.80
C GLY A 699 26.28 -42.16 -1.71
N GLU A 700 26.26 -43.41 -1.27
CA GLU A 700 27.02 -44.52 -1.88
C GLU A 700 26.61 -44.78 -3.33
N THR A 701 25.30 -44.84 -3.59
CA THR A 701 24.75 -45.11 -4.94
C THR A 701 25.16 -44.01 -5.92
N GLN A 702 25.06 -42.74 -5.50
CA GLN A 702 25.38 -41.60 -6.34
C GLN A 702 26.90 -41.51 -6.60
N LYS A 703 27.73 -41.74 -5.59
CA LYS A 703 29.20 -41.80 -5.73
C LYS A 703 29.66 -42.94 -6.66
N SER A 704 28.98 -44.08 -6.60
CA SER A 704 29.30 -45.27 -7.39
C SER A 704 28.87 -45.15 -8.85
N LEU A 705 27.61 -44.76 -9.09
CA LEU A 705 27.03 -44.75 -10.44
C LEU A 705 27.20 -43.42 -11.18
N LYS A 706 27.38 -42.31 -10.45
CA LYS A 706 27.50 -40.94 -10.99
C LYS A 706 26.41 -40.60 -12.01
N ILE A 707 25.18 -41.02 -11.73
CA ILE A 707 24.01 -40.71 -12.55
C ILE A 707 23.64 -39.25 -12.32
N GLU A 708 23.08 -38.60 -13.35
CA GLU A 708 22.56 -37.25 -13.21
C GLU A 708 21.44 -37.21 -12.16
N ASN A 709 21.62 -36.41 -11.11
CA ASN A 709 20.72 -36.34 -9.96
C ASN A 709 20.22 -34.91 -9.72
N HIS A 710 20.10 -34.09 -10.76
CA HIS A 710 19.71 -32.69 -10.62
C HIS A 710 18.21 -32.58 -10.29
N PRO A 711 17.82 -31.80 -9.28
CA PRO A 711 16.41 -31.45 -9.08
C PRO A 711 15.84 -30.69 -10.28
N LEU A 712 14.57 -30.94 -10.60
CA LEU A 712 13.86 -30.27 -11.69
C LEU A 712 12.98 -29.12 -11.19
N GLN A 713 12.50 -29.19 -9.95
CA GLN A 713 11.63 -28.17 -9.37
C GLN A 713 12.46 -27.12 -8.60
N PRO A 714 12.28 -25.81 -8.86
CA PRO A 714 12.93 -24.74 -8.08
C PRO A 714 12.66 -24.83 -6.57
N GLU A 715 11.47 -25.29 -6.19
CA GLU A 715 11.04 -25.49 -4.81
C GLU A 715 11.92 -26.51 -4.08
N THR A 716 12.46 -27.51 -4.78
CA THR A 716 13.41 -28.46 -4.20
C THR A 716 14.68 -27.75 -3.74
N TYR A 717 15.21 -26.80 -4.51
CA TYR A 717 16.39 -26.03 -4.11
C TYR A 717 16.10 -25.09 -2.93
N THR A 718 14.88 -24.54 -2.85
CA THR A 718 14.44 -23.78 -1.68
C THR A 718 14.38 -24.66 -0.44
N ALA A 719 13.77 -25.86 -0.55
CA ALA A 719 13.67 -26.80 0.54
C ALA A 719 15.04 -27.30 1.04
N LEU A 720 16.00 -27.52 0.13
CA LEU A 720 17.38 -27.88 0.49
C LEU A 720 18.09 -26.74 1.24
N LEU A 721 17.88 -25.49 0.83
CA LEU A 721 18.45 -24.32 1.53
C LEU A 721 17.81 -24.15 2.92
N ASP A 722 16.49 -24.29 3.02
CA ASP A 722 15.79 -24.20 4.30
C ASP A 722 16.22 -25.34 5.24
N LEU A 723 16.41 -26.56 4.72
CA LEU A 723 16.99 -27.69 5.46
C LEU A 723 18.40 -27.35 5.96
N ALA A 724 19.23 -26.73 5.12
CA ALA A 724 20.58 -26.35 5.50
C ALA A 724 20.59 -25.31 6.63
N ASN A 725 19.88 -24.20 6.44
CA ASN A 725 19.84 -23.09 7.40
C ASN A 725 19.22 -23.47 8.75
N ASN A 726 18.17 -24.31 8.74
CA ASN A 726 17.42 -24.60 9.97
C ASN A 726 17.92 -25.84 10.71
N LEU A 727 18.58 -26.79 10.03
CA LEU A 727 19.07 -28.02 10.65
C LEU A 727 20.58 -28.22 10.49
N ILE A 728 21.09 -28.26 9.26
CA ILE A 728 22.48 -28.66 9.03
C ILE A 728 23.47 -27.65 9.62
N ASP A 729 23.26 -26.35 9.37
CA ASP A 729 24.19 -25.32 9.84
C ASP A 729 24.23 -25.25 11.38
N PRO A 730 23.11 -25.24 12.13
CA PRO A 730 23.15 -25.32 13.60
C PRO A 730 23.79 -26.60 14.14
N ILE A 731 23.59 -27.74 13.47
CA ILE A 731 24.24 -29.01 13.86
C ILE A 731 25.75 -28.89 13.67
N VAL A 732 26.20 -28.33 12.55
CA VAL A 732 27.63 -28.10 12.28
C VAL A 732 28.24 -27.08 13.23
N ASP A 733 27.51 -26.03 13.57
CA ASP A 733 27.94 -25.02 14.55
C ASP A 733 28.20 -25.64 15.94
N TYR A 734 27.39 -26.61 16.35
CA TYR A 734 27.48 -27.22 17.67
C TYR A 734 28.45 -28.41 17.73
N PHE A 735 28.33 -29.36 16.79
CA PHE A 735 29.09 -30.61 16.78
C PHE A 735 30.31 -30.60 15.84
N GLY A 736 30.46 -29.57 15.01
CA GLY A 736 31.48 -29.53 13.95
C GLY A 736 31.01 -30.19 12.65
N MET A 737 31.91 -30.28 11.67
CA MET A 737 31.56 -30.74 10.32
C MET A 737 30.97 -32.15 10.29
N ILE A 738 29.82 -32.28 9.64
CA ILE A 738 29.12 -33.56 9.47
C ILE A 738 29.49 -34.25 8.15
N LYS A 739 29.32 -35.57 8.12
CA LYS A 739 29.46 -36.37 6.90
C LYS A 739 28.11 -36.75 6.33
N LEU A 740 27.80 -36.18 5.18
CA LEU A 740 26.58 -36.49 4.42
C LEU A 740 26.66 -37.90 3.82
N THR A 741 25.68 -38.73 4.17
CA THR A 741 25.58 -40.14 3.76
C THR A 741 24.43 -40.40 2.78
N TYR A 742 23.43 -39.53 2.75
CA TYR A 742 22.38 -39.53 1.74
C TYR A 742 21.67 -38.17 1.73
N GLY A 743 21.16 -37.74 0.58
CA GLY A 743 20.60 -36.39 0.39
C GLY A 743 19.50 -36.41 -0.66
N PHE A 744 19.47 -35.44 -1.57
CA PHE A 744 18.42 -35.40 -2.60
C PHE A 744 18.43 -36.66 -3.48
N CYS A 745 17.25 -37.16 -3.81
CA CYS A 745 17.08 -38.34 -4.67
C CYS A 745 16.08 -38.07 -5.80
N SER A 746 16.60 -37.94 -7.01
CA SER A 746 15.81 -37.84 -8.22
C SER A 746 15.09 -39.15 -8.57
N SER A 747 14.11 -39.05 -9.47
CA SER A 747 13.45 -40.24 -10.01
C SER A 747 14.39 -41.19 -10.76
N GLU A 748 15.50 -40.70 -11.33
CA GLU A 748 16.50 -41.55 -12.00
C GLU A 748 17.41 -42.26 -11.00
N LEU A 749 17.86 -41.57 -9.95
CA LEU A 749 18.67 -42.17 -8.90
C LEU A 749 17.87 -43.24 -8.13
N SER A 750 16.61 -42.94 -7.79
CA SER A 750 15.75 -43.85 -7.02
C SER A 750 15.52 -45.22 -7.68
N LYS A 751 15.49 -45.29 -9.03
CA LYS A 751 15.37 -46.57 -9.77
C LYS A 751 16.50 -47.55 -9.48
N ASN A 752 17.65 -47.03 -9.06
CA ASN A 752 18.85 -47.81 -8.78
C ASN A 752 18.97 -48.21 -7.29
N ILE A 753 18.07 -47.73 -6.43
CA ILE A 753 18.08 -48.01 -5.00
C ILE A 753 17.04 -49.09 -4.68
N ARG A 754 17.51 -50.33 -4.49
CA ARG A 754 16.65 -51.52 -4.36
C ARG A 754 16.10 -51.79 -2.95
N ARG A 755 16.61 -51.11 -1.91
CA ARG A 755 16.24 -51.28 -0.48
C ARG A 755 16.33 -49.93 0.24
N ARG A 756 15.64 -49.78 1.39
CA ARG A 756 15.70 -48.63 2.32
C ARG A 756 15.05 -47.31 1.84
N ILE A 757 14.18 -47.35 0.83
CA ILE A 757 13.36 -46.20 0.41
C ILE A 757 11.88 -46.50 0.60
N ALA A 758 11.12 -45.51 1.05
CA ALA A 758 9.66 -45.52 1.08
C ALA A 758 9.11 -44.48 0.08
N PRO A 759 8.97 -44.80 -1.22
CA PRO A 759 8.91 -43.80 -2.29
C PRO A 759 7.78 -42.77 -2.20
N LYS A 760 6.68 -43.09 -1.51
CA LYS A 760 5.53 -42.17 -1.32
C LYS A 760 5.65 -41.25 -0.09
N LEU A 761 6.62 -41.51 0.77
CA LEU A 761 6.85 -40.82 2.05
C LEU A 761 8.28 -40.28 2.14
N ASP A 762 9.04 -40.37 1.05
CA ASP A 762 10.46 -40.08 1.01
C ASP A 762 10.69 -38.59 0.75
N GLN A 763 11.05 -37.86 1.81
CA GLN A 763 11.38 -36.44 1.73
C GLN A 763 12.73 -36.16 1.06
N HIS A 764 13.52 -37.20 0.72
CA HIS A 764 14.67 -37.05 -0.18
C HIS A 764 14.26 -36.71 -1.61
N ALA A 765 13.03 -37.06 -2.04
CA ALA A 765 12.48 -36.61 -3.32
C ALA A 765 12.01 -35.15 -3.29
N SER A 766 11.92 -34.54 -2.10
CA SER A 766 11.53 -33.15 -1.90
C SER A 766 10.25 -32.76 -2.66
N HIS A 767 10.26 -31.63 -3.38
CA HIS A 767 9.13 -31.10 -4.12
C HIS A 767 9.00 -31.65 -5.55
N GLU A 768 9.75 -32.69 -5.90
CA GLU A 768 9.72 -33.26 -7.24
C GLU A 768 8.35 -33.87 -7.58
N LEU A 769 8.03 -33.82 -8.87
CA LEU A 769 6.76 -34.29 -9.41
C LEU A 769 6.94 -35.64 -10.12
N ASN A 770 5.93 -36.49 -10.04
CA ASN A 770 5.87 -37.70 -10.83
C ASN A 770 5.44 -37.40 -12.28
N ARG A 771 5.40 -38.44 -13.13
CA ARG A 771 5.02 -38.31 -14.56
C ARG A 771 3.62 -37.75 -14.81
N LEU A 772 2.75 -37.75 -13.80
CA LEU A 772 1.38 -37.22 -13.87
C LEU A 772 1.29 -35.78 -13.34
N GLY A 773 2.41 -35.16 -12.95
CA GLY A 773 2.46 -33.81 -12.38
C GLY A 773 2.06 -33.73 -10.90
N ASN A 774 1.88 -34.87 -10.22
CA ASN A 774 1.57 -34.88 -8.79
C ASN A 774 2.86 -34.94 -7.95
N PRO A 775 2.92 -34.34 -6.75
CA PRO A 775 4.06 -34.46 -5.84
C PRO A 775 4.44 -35.92 -5.56
N ILE A 776 5.73 -36.24 -5.61
CA ILE A 776 6.25 -37.56 -5.23
C ILE A 776 6.08 -37.77 -3.72
N CYS A 777 6.38 -36.73 -2.94
CA CYS A 777 6.20 -36.70 -1.50
C CYS A 777 5.18 -35.61 -1.11
N MET A 778 4.03 -36.01 -0.55
CA MET A 778 3.01 -35.06 -0.09
C MET A 778 3.43 -34.23 1.13
N ARG A 779 4.52 -34.61 1.82
CA ARG A 779 5.04 -33.89 2.98
C ARG A 779 5.80 -32.62 2.60
N GLY A 780 6.29 -32.53 1.35
CA GLY A 780 7.20 -31.48 0.93
C GLY A 780 8.48 -31.43 1.76
N GLY A 781 9.16 -30.29 1.73
CA GLY A 781 10.41 -30.08 2.44
C GLY A 781 11.58 -30.86 1.83
N ALA A 782 12.64 -31.06 2.61
CA ALA A 782 13.79 -31.85 2.20
C ALA A 782 14.32 -32.68 3.38
N ALA A 783 15.09 -33.71 3.07
CA ALA A 783 15.69 -34.59 4.05
C ALA A 783 17.16 -34.89 3.75
N VAL A 784 17.90 -35.26 4.80
CA VAL A 784 19.30 -35.61 4.75
C VAL A 784 19.60 -36.73 5.74
N ASP A 785 20.49 -37.65 5.34
CA ASP A 785 21.08 -38.63 6.25
C ASP A 785 22.54 -38.27 6.49
N PHE A 786 22.95 -38.14 7.74
CA PHE A 786 24.32 -37.78 8.08
C PHE A 786 24.81 -38.50 9.33
N ILE A 787 26.13 -38.49 9.51
CA ILE A 787 26.81 -38.93 10.72
C ILE A 787 27.78 -37.84 11.16
N VAL A 788 27.90 -37.64 12.47
CA VAL A 788 29.00 -36.87 13.07
C VAL A 788 30.07 -37.89 13.44
N GLU A 789 31.27 -37.75 12.86
CA GLU A 789 32.35 -38.69 13.16
C GLU A 789 32.83 -38.46 14.61
N ASP A 790 33.11 -39.54 15.33
CA ASP A 790 33.59 -39.55 16.72
C ASP A 790 32.61 -39.06 17.82
N GLU A 791 31.33 -38.87 17.50
CA GLU A 791 30.26 -38.52 18.46
C GLU A 791 29.21 -39.64 18.62
N ASP A 792 28.53 -39.70 19.77
CA ASP A 792 27.39 -40.60 19.96
C ASP A 792 26.15 -40.03 19.25
N MET A 793 25.70 -40.69 18.18
CA MET A 793 24.54 -40.22 17.42
C MET A 793 23.25 -40.20 18.25
N PHE A 794 23.15 -40.95 19.35
CA PHE A 794 22.00 -40.83 20.26
C PHE A 794 21.99 -39.47 20.96
N GLU A 795 23.14 -39.00 21.46
CA GLU A 795 23.26 -37.67 22.08
C GLU A 795 23.01 -36.57 21.05
N VAL A 796 23.56 -36.72 19.83
CA VAL A 796 23.27 -35.80 18.71
C VAL A 796 21.77 -35.74 18.43
N SER A 797 21.08 -36.88 18.44
CA SER A 797 19.63 -36.93 18.21
C SER A 797 18.83 -36.27 19.33
N GLN A 798 19.23 -36.42 20.59
CA GLN A 798 18.59 -35.75 21.72
C GLN A 798 18.79 -34.23 21.64
N TRP A 799 20.01 -33.79 21.31
CA TRP A 799 20.29 -32.37 21.13
C TRP A 799 19.45 -31.75 20.01
N ILE A 800 19.31 -32.43 18.86
CA ILE A 800 18.44 -31.98 17.77
C ILE A 800 16.98 -31.89 18.25
N ALA A 801 16.52 -32.90 19.00
CA ALA A 801 15.16 -32.92 19.54
C ALA A 801 14.87 -31.76 20.49
N GLU A 802 15.85 -31.35 21.29
CA GLU A 802 15.71 -30.28 22.28
C GLU A 802 15.83 -28.88 21.67
N ASN A 803 16.73 -28.71 20.69
CA ASN A 803 17.20 -27.39 20.28
C ASN A 803 16.69 -26.94 18.91
N LEU A 804 16.23 -27.86 18.05
CA LEU A 804 15.90 -27.55 16.66
C LEU A 804 14.45 -27.86 16.28
N GLU A 805 13.97 -27.13 15.28
CA GLU A 805 12.67 -27.36 14.63
C GLU A 805 12.87 -28.28 13.42
N PHE A 806 12.56 -29.57 13.56
CA PHE A 806 12.64 -30.56 12.48
C PHE A 806 11.27 -31.19 12.21
N ASP A 807 11.04 -31.64 10.97
CA ASP A 807 9.80 -32.32 10.61
C ASP A 807 9.79 -33.74 11.18
N ARG A 808 10.76 -34.56 10.76
CA ARG A 808 10.91 -35.94 11.22
C ARG A 808 12.36 -36.33 11.37
N MET A 809 12.63 -37.14 12.40
CA MET A 809 13.93 -37.72 12.67
C MET A 809 13.80 -39.24 12.82
N TYR A 810 14.65 -40.00 12.10
CA TYR A 810 14.74 -41.45 12.27
C TYR A 810 16.13 -41.83 12.81
N PHE A 811 16.13 -42.46 13.98
CA PHE A 811 17.33 -42.94 14.66
C PHE A 811 17.53 -44.43 14.44
N TYR A 812 18.72 -44.82 13.97
CA TYR A 812 19.05 -46.20 13.57
C TYR A 812 20.08 -46.90 14.47
N GLY A 813 20.72 -46.19 15.40
CA GLY A 813 21.77 -46.68 16.31
C GLY A 813 22.85 -45.62 16.55
N GLN A 814 23.64 -45.80 17.62
CA GLN A 814 24.66 -44.84 18.07
C GLN A 814 25.79 -44.62 17.05
N ASP A 815 26.20 -45.67 16.33
CA ASP A 815 27.26 -45.60 15.30
C ASP A 815 26.70 -45.55 13.87
N ARG A 816 25.46 -45.07 13.70
CA ARG A 816 24.78 -45.08 12.40
C ARG A 816 24.29 -43.69 12.00
N PRO A 817 24.25 -43.40 10.69
CA PRO A 817 23.69 -42.15 10.22
C PRO A 817 22.24 -41.98 10.69
N ILE A 818 21.88 -40.74 11.00
CA ILE A 818 20.53 -40.32 11.34
C ILE A 818 19.90 -39.69 10.11
N HIS A 819 18.62 -39.99 9.89
CA HIS A 819 17.79 -39.25 8.95
C HIS A 819 17.11 -38.10 9.66
N VAL A 820 17.22 -36.89 9.12
CA VAL A 820 16.46 -35.74 9.57
C VAL A 820 15.87 -35.00 8.37
N SER A 821 14.69 -34.42 8.57
CA SER A 821 13.96 -33.69 7.54
C SER A 821 13.45 -32.36 8.07
N PHE A 822 13.30 -31.39 7.18
CA PHE A 822 12.73 -30.08 7.45
C PHE A 822 11.60 -29.79 6.48
N SER A 823 10.52 -29.18 6.98
CA SER A 823 9.40 -28.67 6.21
C SER A 823 8.88 -27.39 6.88
N GLU A 824 8.12 -26.56 6.15
CA GLU A 824 7.59 -25.29 6.67
C GLU A 824 6.63 -25.48 7.86
N THR A 825 6.01 -26.66 7.97
CA THR A 825 5.17 -27.05 9.10
C THR A 825 5.72 -28.32 9.77
N PRO A 826 6.74 -28.19 10.64
CA PRO A 826 7.44 -29.35 11.20
C PRO A 826 6.52 -30.20 12.09
N ALA A 827 6.48 -31.52 11.87
CA ALA A 827 5.73 -32.44 12.71
C ALA A 827 6.42 -32.79 14.05
N LYS A 828 7.71 -32.47 14.21
CA LYS A 828 8.55 -32.83 15.36
C LYS A 828 8.44 -34.31 15.77
N GLN A 829 8.38 -35.21 14.79
CA GLN A 829 8.24 -36.63 15.07
C GLN A 829 9.59 -37.34 15.13
N VAL A 830 9.86 -38.01 16.25
CA VAL A 830 11.03 -38.89 16.38
C VAL A 830 10.61 -40.35 16.24
N THR A 831 11.34 -41.12 15.41
CA THR A 831 11.12 -42.56 15.22
C THR A 831 12.42 -43.33 15.44
N VAL A 832 12.41 -44.24 16.40
CA VAL A 832 13.54 -45.13 16.70
C VAL A 832 13.32 -46.46 15.99
N MET A 833 14.32 -46.91 15.24
CA MET A 833 14.28 -48.18 14.52
C MET A 833 14.85 -49.30 15.39
N LYS A 834 13.98 -50.08 16.06
CA LYS A 834 14.39 -51.16 16.98
C LYS A 834 14.52 -52.50 16.27
N ARG A 835 15.49 -53.33 16.65
CA ARG A 835 15.58 -54.71 16.15
C ARG A 835 14.54 -55.59 16.84
N SER A 836 13.77 -56.35 16.04
CA SER A 836 12.88 -57.39 16.57
C SER A 836 13.69 -58.57 17.09
N SER A 837 13.38 -59.01 18.32
CA SER A 837 13.98 -60.18 18.97
C SER A 837 13.67 -61.52 18.27
N ALA A 838 12.73 -61.56 17.31
CA ALA A 838 12.30 -62.79 16.67
C ALA A 838 12.85 -63.02 15.24
N ASN A 839 13.29 -61.99 14.51
CA ASN A 839 13.60 -62.11 13.06
C ASN A 839 14.63 -61.07 12.52
N GLU A 840 15.41 -60.39 13.38
CA GLU A 840 16.39 -59.34 13.00
C GLU A 840 15.86 -58.15 12.18
N ARG A 841 14.54 -58.08 11.92
CA ARG A 841 13.90 -56.96 11.20
C ARG A 841 13.80 -55.72 12.09
N LEU A 842 14.07 -54.55 11.50
CA LEU A 842 13.88 -53.25 12.16
C LEU A 842 12.39 -52.89 12.19
N ILE A 843 11.88 -52.55 13.37
CA ILE A 843 10.50 -52.09 13.61
C ILE A 843 10.54 -50.61 14.02
N PRO A 844 9.82 -49.72 13.32
CA PRO A 844 9.74 -48.31 13.70
C PRO A 844 8.88 -48.13 14.96
N ARG A 845 9.39 -47.40 15.95
CA ARG A 845 8.63 -46.95 17.11
C ARG A 845 8.74 -45.43 17.23
N SER A 846 7.62 -44.74 17.07
CA SER A 846 7.57 -43.29 17.22
C SER A 846 7.41 -42.88 18.68
N TYR A 847 8.07 -41.80 19.05
CA TYR A 847 8.07 -41.21 20.39
C TYR A 847 7.55 -39.78 20.33
N SER A 848 6.90 -39.32 21.40
CA SER A 848 6.72 -37.87 21.59
C SER A 848 8.08 -37.24 21.93
N LEU A 849 8.24 -35.94 21.67
CA LEU A 849 9.50 -35.24 21.92
C LEU A 849 9.97 -35.40 23.38
N ASN A 850 9.05 -35.17 24.34
CA ASN A 850 9.34 -35.29 25.77
C ASN A 850 9.70 -36.73 26.17
N ASP A 851 9.00 -37.73 25.62
CA ASP A 851 9.32 -39.13 25.92
C ASP A 851 10.67 -39.55 25.35
N PHE A 852 11.06 -38.98 24.21
CA PHE A 852 12.34 -39.26 23.58
C PHE A 852 13.50 -38.62 24.34
N ILE A 853 13.34 -37.36 24.76
CA ILE A 853 14.34 -36.62 25.52
C ILE A 853 14.66 -37.32 26.85
N ASN A 854 13.64 -37.82 27.56
CA ASN A 854 13.80 -38.48 28.86
C ASN A 854 14.27 -39.95 28.77
N LEU A 855 14.77 -40.42 27.62
CA LEU A 855 15.35 -41.76 27.52
C LEU A 855 16.76 -41.76 28.13
N ASP A 856 16.89 -42.35 29.32
CA ASP A 856 18.15 -42.44 30.07
C ASP A 856 19.24 -43.32 29.41
N ASN A 857 18.93 -44.06 28.34
CA ASN A 857 19.85 -44.94 27.62
C ASN A 857 19.45 -45.10 26.16
N SER A 858 20.42 -45.41 25.28
CA SER A 858 20.16 -45.71 23.88
C SER A 858 19.13 -46.85 23.74
N PRO A 859 17.99 -46.62 23.07
CA PRO A 859 16.88 -47.57 23.03
C PRO A 859 17.07 -48.76 22.08
N ILE A 860 18.30 -49.00 21.59
CA ILE A 860 18.67 -49.95 20.52
C ILE A 860 19.69 -50.99 20.99
#